data_AF-A0A3M1E645-F1
#
_entry.id   AF-A0A3M1E645-F1
#
_cell.length_a   1.000
_cell.length_b   1.000
_cell.length_c   1.000
_cell.angle_alpha   90.00
_cell.angle_beta   90.00
_cell.angle_gamma   90.00
#
_symmetry.space_group_name_H-M   'P 1'
#
loop_
_entity.id
_entity.type
_entity.pdbx_description
1 polymer ?
#
loop_
_entity_poly.entity_id
_entity_poly.type
_entity_poly.pdbx_seq_one_letter_code
_entity_poly.pdbx_strand_id
1 'polypeptide(L)'
;MGTPSDTGTSLPRIRSPKTLRPLFSRPVLDRELLTSLRKHSGCVSNANRDRWKNGAGRTSMSIVKESRKRSGDGKTPPPANEAPAGAGDGQASHETPLPVGRRRKPVWNNVITLAGLFLVLMAGLLFVSFALFSLVSPVANPYVDVVGYVVLPGVLLLGLIAVPLGIFVKSWRLRRRDPTQALLFRPVVMDLSDPQQRRAAKILVGGTFALIPIVGVASYHGYKYTDSTSFCAYACHSVMEPQATAYEHSPHARVSCSECHIGEGASWFVRSKLSGTRQVLAVWRNSFPRPIPPAIQNLRPARETCERCHWPKKFYGAQLQEIVHFAADETNTRREIDMLLKIGGGDETMGRPEGIHLHMALAGRIEYIATDDKLQHIPWVRYVDEAGREWIYRSDGLPSSDPPPEGQVRRLDCMDCHNRPAHKFRSPQEAVDVYLSTARIDTTLPYIKREAVAALVKPYPDVESAMIGIREHLTTFYREKYPDIWEADRASVNLAVDRVRDIYRRNFFPQMQVDWRTYPDNIGHLYSPGCFRCHEGRHVNQEGKAISHACNTCHLFLNPVTVEGKPNVIQKGEFVHPYKLQGSHRALQCSACHTGGTGPVPDCAGCHTDVTAWRNGGLPGFADVSLPPDPMAGLDCDACHDLSEPATPAAYEARCLDCHEDEEEPMEGIIGRWRGEARSLLARLRAKLDPQDQPLLDRIRRAGTLHNLSALRALASDPGLLHRASATQNEAGSAASKTTDREHGSEHQTEAE
;
A
#
# COMPACT_ATOMS: atom_id res chain seq x y z
N MET A 1 61.19 -36.51 52.44
CA MET A 1 61.02 -35.09 52.86
C MET A 1 59.56 -34.73 52.63
N GLY A 2 58.81 -34.10 53.54
CA GLY A 2 59.27 -33.62 54.85
C GLY A 2 58.25 -33.01 55.84
N THR A 3 56.93 -32.96 55.55
CA THR A 3 55.81 -32.56 56.47
C THR A 3 55.86 -31.14 57.10
N PRO A 4 54.78 -30.63 57.75
CA PRO A 4 53.33 -30.94 57.70
C PRO A 4 52.58 -29.75 57.01
N SER A 5 51.42 -29.14 57.36
CA SER A 5 50.28 -29.34 58.32
C SER A 5 49.09 -28.44 57.89
N ASP A 6 47.87 -29.00 57.81
CA ASP A 6 46.54 -28.51 58.28
C ASP A 6 46.02 -27.06 57.97
N THR A 7 44.72 -26.69 58.06
CA THR A 7 43.52 -27.29 58.71
C THR A 7 42.21 -27.09 57.89
N GLY A 8 41.27 -28.05 58.00
CA GLY A 8 39.80 -27.82 57.98
C GLY A 8 39.07 -27.40 56.68
N THR A 9 37.77 -27.61 56.48
CA THR A 9 36.75 -28.39 57.24
C THR A 9 35.63 -28.86 56.27
N SER A 10 34.88 -29.91 56.63
CA SER A 10 33.91 -30.63 55.77
C SER A 10 32.63 -29.87 55.37
N LEU A 11 32.17 -30.07 54.13
CA LEU A 11 30.80 -29.77 53.67
C LEU A 11 29.87 -31.00 53.85
N PRO A 12 28.61 -30.83 54.32
CA PRO A 12 27.68 -31.93 54.56
C PRO A 12 26.83 -32.29 53.32
N ARG A 13 26.52 -33.59 53.16
CA ARG A 13 25.41 -34.04 52.29
C ARG A 13 24.06 -33.69 52.93
N ILE A 14 23.14 -33.08 52.18
CA ILE A 14 21.73 -32.92 52.56
C ILE A 14 20.83 -33.68 51.59
N ARG A 15 19.74 -34.27 52.12
CA ARG A 15 18.78 -35.11 51.39
C ARG A 15 17.81 -34.27 50.56
N SER A 16 17.20 -34.90 49.56
CA SER A 16 16.08 -34.35 48.79
C SER A 16 14.82 -34.14 49.66
N PRO A 17 14.20 -32.94 49.64
CA PRO A 17 12.86 -32.71 50.17
C PRO A 17 11.78 -32.99 49.11
N LYS A 18 10.56 -33.27 49.57
CA LYS A 18 9.40 -33.60 48.72
C LYS A 18 8.70 -32.35 48.18
N THR A 19 8.13 -32.47 46.98
CA THR A 19 6.88 -31.80 46.51
C THR A 19 6.60 -30.37 46.97
N LEU A 20 6.82 -29.40 46.08
CA LEU A 20 6.11 -28.11 46.11
C LEU A 20 5.17 -28.01 44.90
N ARG A 21 3.93 -27.56 45.12
CA ARG A 21 2.90 -27.40 44.09
C ARG A 21 3.08 -26.08 43.33
N PRO A 22 3.06 -26.03 41.99
CA PRO A 22 2.88 -24.78 41.26
C PRO A 22 1.41 -24.33 41.31
N LEU A 23 1.16 -23.18 41.93
CA LEU A 23 -0.17 -22.53 41.97
C LEU A 23 -0.45 -21.76 40.68
N PHE A 24 -0.84 -22.47 39.60
CA PHE A 24 -1.44 -21.85 38.42
C PHE A 24 -2.59 -22.69 37.84
N SER A 25 -3.76 -22.55 38.45
CA SER A 25 -5.02 -23.12 37.96
C SER A 25 -5.42 -22.45 36.64
N ARG A 26 -5.32 -23.18 35.51
CA ARG A 26 -5.97 -22.77 34.27
C ARG A 26 -7.49 -22.92 34.43
N PRO A 27 -8.31 -21.90 34.12
CA PRO A 27 -9.75 -22.11 33.99
C PRO A 27 -10.01 -23.04 32.80
N VAL A 28 -10.71 -24.15 33.03
CA VAL A 28 -11.26 -24.98 31.96
C VAL A 28 -12.41 -24.18 31.34
N LEU A 29 -12.33 -23.87 30.06
CA LEU A 29 -13.41 -23.19 29.34
C LEU A 29 -14.56 -24.17 29.12
N ASP A 30 -15.74 -23.81 29.63
CA ASP A 30 -16.87 -24.75 29.73
C ASP A 30 -17.48 -25.07 28.36
N ARG A 31 -17.97 -26.30 28.21
CA ARG A 31 -18.29 -26.93 26.93
C ARG A 31 -19.63 -26.49 26.35
N GLU A 32 -20.46 -25.79 27.14
CA GLU A 32 -21.80 -25.31 26.72
C GLU A 32 -21.78 -24.00 25.93
N LEU A 33 -20.73 -23.17 26.01
CA LEU A 33 -20.70 -21.87 25.33
C LEU A 33 -20.66 -21.98 23.79
N LEU A 34 -20.11 -23.10 23.28
CA LEU A 34 -19.97 -23.36 21.84
C LEU A 34 -21.27 -23.79 21.15
N THR A 35 -22.29 -24.20 21.91
CA THR A 35 -23.57 -24.66 21.37
C THR A 35 -24.58 -23.52 21.12
N SER A 36 -24.40 -22.37 21.77
CA SER A 36 -25.27 -21.18 21.59
C SER A 36 -24.97 -20.43 20.28
N LEU A 37 -23.69 -20.27 19.93
CA LEU A 37 -23.23 -19.52 18.74
C LEU A 37 -23.54 -20.18 17.38
N ARG A 38 -24.13 -21.38 17.36
CA ARG A 38 -24.51 -22.10 16.12
C ARG A 38 -25.95 -21.88 15.64
N LYS A 39 -26.77 -21.04 16.30
CA LYS A 39 -28.21 -20.88 15.99
C LYS A 39 -28.64 -19.57 15.31
N HIS A 40 -27.75 -18.60 15.10
CA HIS A 40 -28.07 -17.33 14.42
C HIS A 40 -27.11 -17.04 13.25
N SER A 41 -27.00 -18.00 12.33
CA SER A 41 -26.23 -17.86 11.08
C SER A 41 -26.87 -18.71 9.96
N GLY A 42 -28.10 -18.35 9.57
CA GLY A 42 -28.83 -19.01 8.50
C GLY A 42 -30.03 -18.20 8.02
N CYS A 43 -30.30 -18.27 6.71
CA CYS A 43 -31.48 -17.75 6.02
C CYS A 43 -31.79 -16.24 6.14
N VAL A 44 -31.08 -15.43 5.34
CA VAL A 44 -31.76 -14.42 4.51
C VAL A 44 -31.27 -14.61 3.07
N SER A 45 -32.06 -15.30 2.25
CA SER A 45 -31.86 -15.46 0.81
C SER A 45 -32.78 -14.51 0.03
N ASN A 46 -32.39 -14.20 -1.21
CA ASN A 46 -33.11 -13.34 -2.16
C ASN A 46 -34.65 -13.27 -2.02
N ALA A 47 -35.16 -12.06 -1.77
CA ALA A 47 -36.52 -11.64 -2.10
C ALA A 47 -36.55 -10.12 -2.32
N ASN A 48 -37.51 -9.64 -3.14
CA ASN A 48 -37.77 -8.22 -3.41
C ASN A 48 -36.61 -7.38 -3.98
N ARG A 49 -36.16 -7.73 -5.19
CA ARG A 49 -36.12 -6.70 -6.26
C ARG A 49 -37.57 -6.42 -6.72
N ASP A 50 -37.75 -5.38 -7.53
CA ASP A 50 -39.00 -5.10 -8.28
C ASP A 50 -40.24 -4.67 -7.49
N ARG A 51 -40.18 -3.45 -6.93
CA ARG A 51 -41.33 -2.52 -6.90
C ARG A 51 -40.83 -1.07 -6.79
N TRP A 52 -41.70 -0.10 -7.09
CA TRP A 52 -41.44 1.37 -7.09
C TRP A 52 -40.69 1.99 -8.30
N LYS A 53 -41.04 1.59 -9.54
CA LYS A 53 -41.15 2.54 -10.67
C LYS A 53 -42.47 2.28 -11.42
N ASN A 54 -43.06 3.37 -11.93
CA ASN A 54 -44.22 3.45 -12.84
C ASN A 54 -45.61 2.99 -12.32
N GLY A 55 -46.62 3.83 -12.54
CA GLY A 55 -48.00 3.61 -12.07
C GLY A 55 -48.95 4.79 -12.35
N ALA A 56 -48.92 5.35 -13.56
CA ALA A 56 -49.82 6.43 -13.97
C ALA A 56 -51.10 5.86 -14.62
N GLY A 57 -52.28 6.32 -14.17
CA GLY A 57 -53.57 5.92 -14.75
C GLY A 57 -54.67 6.93 -14.41
N ARG A 58 -55.41 7.39 -15.43
CA ARG A 58 -56.54 8.33 -15.29
C ARG A 58 -57.86 7.61 -15.63
N THR A 59 -58.89 7.80 -14.80
CA THR A 59 -60.32 8.06 -15.14
C THR A 59 -61.08 8.23 -13.81
N SER A 60 -62.00 9.16 -13.52
CA SER A 60 -62.84 10.15 -14.23
C SER A 60 -64.31 9.75 -14.40
N MET A 61 -65.18 10.30 -13.54
CA MET A 61 -66.57 10.77 -13.78
C MET A 61 -67.15 11.23 -12.42
N SER A 62 -67.94 12.29 -12.17
CA SER A 62 -68.38 13.53 -12.84
C SER A 62 -69.91 13.71 -12.77
N ILE A 63 -70.37 14.68 -11.98
CA ILE A 63 -71.72 15.31 -11.90
C ILE A 63 -71.44 16.61 -11.10
N VAL A 64 -71.54 17.87 -11.59
CA VAL A 64 -72.65 18.62 -12.21
C VAL A 64 -73.77 18.86 -11.17
N LYS A 65 -74.19 20.06 -10.75
CA LYS A 65 -73.95 21.47 -11.15
C LYS A 65 -73.89 22.31 -9.82
N GLU A 66 -74.13 23.62 -9.64
CA GLU A 66 -74.60 24.79 -10.42
C GLU A 66 -73.89 26.07 -9.86
N SER A 67 -74.34 27.29 -10.17
CA SER A 67 -73.79 28.55 -9.63
C SER A 67 -74.86 29.63 -9.37
N ARG A 68 -74.63 30.56 -8.41
CA ARG A 68 -74.71 32.05 -8.61
C ARG A 68 -74.59 32.92 -7.34
N LYS A 69 -74.30 34.22 -7.59
CA LYS A 69 -74.29 35.37 -6.66
C LYS A 69 -75.71 35.79 -6.21
N ARG A 70 -75.82 36.39 -5.01
CA ARG A 70 -76.46 37.70 -4.65
C ARG A 70 -76.37 37.86 -3.09
N SER A 71 -76.01 39.00 -2.49
CA SER A 71 -76.78 40.23 -2.19
C SER A 71 -78.20 39.97 -1.64
N GLY A 72 -78.63 40.52 -0.50
CA GLY A 72 -77.97 41.46 0.43
C GLY A 72 -78.88 41.71 1.65
N ASP A 73 -78.71 42.87 2.30
CA ASP A 73 -79.58 43.44 3.35
C ASP A 73 -79.68 42.67 4.69
N GLY A 74 -79.92 43.30 5.85
CA GLY A 74 -79.96 44.74 6.15
C GLY A 74 -80.80 45.06 7.39
N LYS A 75 -80.42 46.06 8.19
CA LYS A 75 -81.29 46.79 9.14
C LYS A 75 -80.65 48.10 9.63
N THR A 76 -81.48 49.04 10.07
CA THR A 76 -81.23 50.49 10.10
C THR A 76 -81.45 51.15 11.48
N PRO A 77 -80.97 52.40 11.70
CA PRO A 77 -81.21 53.21 12.92
C PRO A 77 -82.57 53.95 12.85
N PRO A 78 -82.91 54.90 13.76
CA PRO A 78 -82.61 56.34 13.50
C PRO A 78 -82.35 57.17 14.83
N PRO A 79 -82.66 58.50 15.00
CA PRO A 79 -81.57 59.50 15.17
C PRO A 79 -81.80 60.70 16.15
N ALA A 80 -80.88 61.70 16.04
CA ALA A 80 -81.06 63.16 16.12
C ALA A 80 -81.22 63.93 17.47
N ASN A 81 -80.38 64.97 17.65
CA ASN A 81 -80.78 66.39 17.81
C ASN A 81 -79.54 67.33 17.70
N GLU A 82 -79.73 68.66 17.79
CA GLU A 82 -78.90 69.68 17.10
C GLU A 82 -78.15 70.69 18.02
N ALA A 83 -77.09 71.29 17.44
CA ALA A 83 -76.43 72.62 17.56
C ALA A 83 -76.84 73.69 18.64
N PRO A 84 -76.21 74.91 18.73
CA PRO A 84 -75.01 75.47 18.05
C PRO A 84 -73.98 76.21 18.96
N ALA A 85 -72.88 76.64 18.34
CA ALA A 85 -72.06 77.87 18.55
C ALA A 85 -71.74 78.47 19.95
N GLY A 86 -70.45 78.76 20.16
CA GLY A 86 -69.93 79.73 21.13
C GLY A 86 -68.51 80.18 20.74
N ALA A 87 -68.16 81.47 20.88
CA ALA A 87 -66.89 82.05 20.45
C ALA A 87 -66.04 82.56 21.63
N GLY A 88 -64.71 82.59 21.46
CA GLY A 88 -63.77 83.18 22.42
C GLY A 88 -62.30 82.88 22.08
N ASP A 89 -61.46 83.91 22.03
CA ASP A 89 -60.02 83.81 21.74
C ASP A 89 -59.21 83.21 22.91
N GLY A 90 -58.08 82.56 22.61
CA GLY A 90 -57.28 81.86 23.64
C GLY A 90 -55.93 81.29 23.16
N GLN A 91 -55.09 82.17 22.59
CA GLN A 91 -53.68 81.99 22.17
C GLN A 91 -52.98 80.63 22.38
N ALA A 92 -52.41 80.13 21.28
CA ALA A 92 -51.66 78.88 21.18
C ALA A 92 -50.43 78.76 22.11
N SER A 93 -50.13 77.51 22.48
CA SER A 93 -48.76 77.02 22.60
C SER A 93 -48.62 75.70 21.83
N HIS A 94 -47.49 75.49 21.15
CA HIS A 94 -47.26 74.31 20.31
C HIS A 94 -46.62 73.17 21.10
N GLU A 95 -47.37 72.10 21.38
CA GLU A 95 -46.78 70.79 21.68
C GLU A 95 -46.81 69.89 20.43
N THR A 96 -45.64 69.71 19.82
CA THR A 96 -45.45 68.77 18.70
C THR A 96 -45.32 67.34 19.26
N PRO A 97 -46.17 66.37 18.86
CA PRO A 97 -46.08 65.00 19.38
C PRO A 97 -44.74 64.35 19.04
N LEU A 98 -44.10 63.75 20.05
CA LEU A 98 -42.85 63.00 19.86
C LEU A 98 -43.04 61.83 18.87
N PRO A 99 -42.11 61.61 17.92
CA PRO A 99 -42.26 60.60 16.90
C PRO A 99 -42.23 59.18 17.50
N VAL A 100 -43.30 58.42 17.29
CA VAL A 100 -43.45 57.05 17.80
C VAL A 100 -42.28 56.17 17.36
N GLY A 101 -41.50 55.71 18.34
CA GLY A 101 -40.29 54.90 18.10
C GLY A 101 -40.60 53.59 17.39
N ARG A 102 -40.26 53.50 16.10
CA ARG A 102 -40.43 52.28 15.29
C ARG A 102 -39.73 51.10 15.95
N ARG A 103 -40.50 50.09 16.39
CA ARG A 103 -39.97 48.84 16.97
C ARG A 103 -39.02 48.16 15.98
N ARG A 104 -37.73 48.08 16.33
CA ARG A 104 -36.69 47.45 15.51
C ARG A 104 -36.97 45.94 15.39
N LYS A 105 -36.82 45.37 14.19
CA LYS A 105 -37.06 43.94 13.96
C LYS A 105 -35.91 43.11 14.56
N PRO A 106 -36.16 42.08 15.39
CA PRO A 106 -35.11 41.31 16.05
C PRO A 106 -34.32 40.51 15.02
N VAL A 107 -32.99 40.70 14.98
CA VAL A 107 -32.11 40.08 13.97
C VAL A 107 -32.06 38.56 14.13
N TRP A 108 -31.90 38.07 15.36
CA TRP A 108 -31.79 36.66 15.74
C TRP A 108 -32.88 35.74 15.17
N ASN A 109 -34.12 36.22 15.02
CA ASN A 109 -35.22 35.42 14.45
C ASN A 109 -35.08 35.30 12.92
N ASN A 110 -34.28 34.34 12.45
CA ASN A 110 -34.12 33.99 11.05
C ASN A 110 -33.76 32.50 10.88
N VAL A 111 -34.12 31.92 9.73
CA VAL A 111 -34.00 30.48 9.48
C VAL A 111 -32.56 29.96 9.66
N ILE A 112 -31.53 30.73 9.26
CA ILE A 112 -30.13 30.30 9.36
C ILE A 112 -29.68 30.26 10.83
N THR A 113 -30.00 31.29 11.62
CA THR A 113 -29.68 31.33 13.06
C THR A 113 -30.51 30.33 13.87
N LEU A 114 -31.78 30.08 13.50
CA LEU A 114 -32.61 29.06 14.14
C LEU A 114 -32.12 27.64 13.82
N ALA A 115 -31.74 27.37 12.57
CA ALA A 115 -31.12 26.11 12.18
C ALA A 115 -29.76 25.92 12.88
N GLY A 116 -28.94 26.96 12.96
CA GLY A 116 -27.68 26.92 13.72
C GLY A 116 -27.89 26.60 15.20
N LEU A 117 -28.86 27.23 15.85
CA LEU A 117 -29.22 26.93 17.24
C LEU A 117 -29.73 25.50 17.42
N PHE A 118 -30.57 25.01 16.49
CA PHE A 118 -31.04 23.62 16.48
C PHE A 118 -29.89 22.63 16.34
N LEU A 119 -28.93 22.87 15.43
CA LEU A 119 -27.73 22.05 15.25
C LEU A 119 -26.86 22.04 16.53
N VAL A 120 -26.67 23.18 17.20
CA VAL A 120 -25.92 23.25 18.46
C VAL A 120 -26.62 22.44 19.57
N LEU A 121 -27.95 22.58 19.72
CA LEU A 121 -28.71 21.85 20.73
C LEU A 121 -28.75 20.34 20.47
N MET A 122 -28.95 19.92 19.22
CA MET A 122 -28.94 18.51 18.84
C MET A 122 -27.55 17.89 18.91
N ALA A 123 -26.51 18.58 18.45
CA ALA A 123 -25.13 18.11 18.60
C ALA A 123 -24.73 17.99 20.08
N GLY A 124 -25.11 18.95 20.92
CA GLY A 124 -24.88 18.89 22.37
C GLY A 124 -25.60 17.70 23.03
N LEU A 125 -26.88 17.48 22.71
CA LEU A 125 -27.64 16.33 23.21
C LEU A 125 -27.03 14.99 22.75
N LEU A 126 -26.72 14.86 21.46
CA LEU A 126 -26.10 13.65 20.91
C LEU A 126 -24.70 13.42 21.49
N PHE A 127 -23.93 14.48 21.78
CA PHE A 127 -22.61 14.35 22.39
C PHE A 127 -22.69 13.88 23.85
N VAL A 128 -23.68 14.36 24.63
CA VAL A 128 -23.95 13.83 25.98
C VAL A 128 -24.39 12.37 25.93
N SER A 129 -25.30 12.01 25.02
CA SER A 129 -25.72 10.61 24.81
C SER A 129 -24.56 9.71 24.39
N PHE A 130 -23.68 10.19 23.50
CA PHE A 130 -22.47 9.48 23.08
C PHE A 130 -21.47 9.31 24.23
N ALA A 131 -21.24 10.35 25.05
CA ALA A 131 -20.37 10.27 26.21
C ALA A 131 -20.90 9.27 27.25
N LEU A 132 -22.22 9.26 27.50
CA LEU A 132 -22.87 8.26 28.37
C LEU A 132 -22.75 6.83 27.79
N PHE A 133 -22.95 6.66 26.49
CA PHE A 133 -22.74 5.38 25.82
C PHE A 133 -21.29 4.90 25.92
N SER A 134 -20.32 5.78 25.72
CA SER A 134 -18.88 5.50 25.82
C SER A 134 -18.40 5.16 27.24
N LEU A 135 -19.20 5.44 28.28
CA LEU A 135 -18.93 5.03 29.66
C LEU A 135 -19.51 3.64 29.99
N VAL A 136 -20.43 3.13 29.17
CA VAL A 136 -21.16 1.87 29.42
C VAL A 136 -20.80 0.77 28.40
N SER A 137 -20.39 1.13 27.18
CA SER A 137 -19.94 0.16 26.16
C SER A 137 -18.53 -0.36 26.47
N PRO A 138 -18.33 -1.68 26.68
CA PRO A 138 -17.00 -2.27 26.82
C PRO A 138 -16.32 -2.54 25.47
N VAL A 139 -16.98 -2.24 24.34
CA VAL A 139 -16.47 -2.50 22.99
C VAL A 139 -16.26 -1.17 22.25
N ALA A 140 -15.02 -0.93 21.83
CA ALA A 140 -14.68 0.14 20.90
C ALA A 140 -15.10 -0.26 19.47
N ASN A 141 -15.69 0.68 18.73
CA ASN A 141 -16.13 0.46 17.35
C ASN A 141 -15.66 1.65 16.50
N PRO A 142 -14.73 1.45 15.54
CA PRO A 142 -14.14 2.55 14.78
C PRO A 142 -15.17 3.49 14.14
N TYR A 143 -16.29 2.98 13.64
CA TYR A 143 -17.32 3.81 13.00
C TYR A 143 -18.11 4.65 14.00
N VAL A 144 -18.38 4.11 15.18
CA VAL A 144 -19.03 4.84 16.28
C VAL A 144 -18.10 5.94 16.80
N ASP A 145 -16.80 5.66 16.87
CA ASP A 145 -15.77 6.62 17.25
C ASP A 145 -15.61 7.75 16.22
N VAL A 146 -15.64 7.47 14.90
CA VAL A 146 -15.70 8.52 13.85
C VAL A 146 -16.91 9.43 14.06
N VAL A 147 -18.10 8.86 14.30
CA VAL A 147 -19.32 9.66 14.49
C VAL A 147 -19.21 10.53 15.74
N GLY A 148 -18.84 9.94 16.88
CA GLY A 148 -18.77 10.64 18.16
C GLY A 148 -17.68 11.71 18.24
N TYR A 149 -16.48 11.40 17.73
CA TYR A 149 -15.31 12.26 17.92
C TYR A 149 -14.92 13.11 16.70
N VAL A 150 -15.50 12.89 15.52
CA VAL A 150 -15.24 13.69 14.31
C VAL A 150 -16.53 14.34 13.77
N VAL A 151 -17.61 13.57 13.60
CA VAL A 151 -18.85 14.10 12.99
C VAL A 151 -19.61 15.02 13.95
N LEU A 152 -19.88 14.60 15.20
CA LEU A 152 -20.62 15.44 16.15
C LEU A 152 -19.92 16.79 16.44
N PRO A 153 -18.58 16.88 16.65
CA PRO A 153 -17.89 18.16 16.78
C PRO A 153 -17.96 19.00 15.50
N GLY A 154 -17.91 18.39 14.31
CA GLY A 154 -18.11 19.07 13.04
C GLY A 154 -19.50 19.71 12.91
N VAL A 155 -20.57 18.98 13.27
CA VAL A 155 -21.95 19.48 13.28
C VAL A 155 -22.13 20.61 14.31
N LEU A 156 -21.51 20.47 15.50
CA LEU A 156 -21.51 21.51 16.53
C LEU A 156 -20.85 22.80 16.02
N LEU A 157 -19.67 22.71 15.41
CA LEU A 157 -18.97 23.85 14.81
C LEU A 157 -19.77 24.50 13.68
N LEU A 158 -20.39 23.71 12.78
CA LEU A 158 -21.27 24.24 11.74
C LEU A 158 -22.47 25.00 12.32
N GLY A 159 -23.08 24.49 13.39
CA GLY A 159 -24.14 25.20 14.12
C GLY A 159 -23.67 26.52 14.74
N LEU A 160 -22.51 26.50 15.41
CA LEU A 160 -21.88 27.68 16.03
C LEU A 160 -21.49 28.75 15.00
N ILE A 161 -21.14 28.37 13.77
CA ILE A 161 -20.84 29.30 12.65
C ILE A 161 -22.14 29.81 11.99
N ALA A 162 -23.16 28.96 11.86
CA ALA A 162 -24.45 29.33 11.28
C ALA A 162 -25.21 30.40 12.10
N VAL A 163 -25.09 30.39 13.44
CA VAL A 163 -25.68 31.40 14.33
C VAL A 163 -25.25 32.84 13.97
N PRO A 164 -23.95 33.22 14.02
CA PRO A 164 -23.49 34.56 13.64
C PRO A 164 -23.62 34.83 12.14
N LEU A 165 -23.45 33.82 11.28
CA LEU A 165 -23.64 33.99 9.84
C LEU A 165 -25.08 34.39 9.48
N GLY A 166 -26.09 33.78 10.12
CA GLY A 166 -27.50 34.17 9.93
C GLY A 166 -27.79 35.59 10.42
N ILE A 167 -27.20 36.00 11.54
CA ILE A 167 -27.29 37.37 12.08
C ILE A 167 -26.66 38.36 11.10
N PHE A 168 -25.48 38.05 10.57
CA PHE A 168 -24.78 38.85 9.58
C PHE A 168 -25.57 39.00 8.28
N VAL A 169 -25.97 37.88 7.67
CA VAL A 169 -26.73 37.84 6.40
C VAL A 169 -28.06 38.59 6.55
N LYS A 170 -28.79 38.42 7.66
CA LYS A 170 -30.04 39.17 7.86
C LYS A 170 -29.79 40.66 8.10
N SER A 171 -28.77 41.05 8.86
CA SER A 171 -28.41 42.46 9.06
C SER A 171 -28.03 43.14 7.75
N TRP A 172 -27.28 42.45 6.89
CA TRP A 172 -26.90 42.90 5.56
C TRP A 172 -28.11 43.04 4.62
N ARG A 173 -29.02 42.04 4.61
CA ARG A 173 -30.30 42.11 3.87
C ARG A 173 -31.22 43.23 4.37
N LEU A 174 -31.24 43.51 5.68
CA LEU A 174 -31.99 44.63 6.25
C LEU A 174 -31.38 45.97 5.85
N ARG A 175 -30.04 46.15 5.97
CA ARG A 175 -29.34 47.37 5.52
C ARG A 175 -29.60 47.68 4.05
N ARG A 176 -29.67 46.66 3.18
CA ARG A 176 -30.01 46.82 1.75
C ARG A 176 -31.48 47.15 1.45
N ARG A 177 -32.38 47.10 2.45
CA ARG A 177 -33.83 47.37 2.28
C ARG A 177 -34.34 48.56 3.12
N ASP A 178 -33.67 48.88 4.22
CA ASP A 178 -33.98 50.02 5.08
C ASP A 178 -32.69 50.50 5.79
N PRO A 179 -32.12 51.64 5.37
CA PRO A 179 -30.93 52.22 6.01
C PRO A 179 -31.13 52.54 7.50
N THR A 180 -32.36 52.81 7.94
CA THR A 180 -32.66 53.15 9.35
C THR A 180 -32.56 51.94 10.29
N GLN A 181 -32.51 50.72 9.75
CA GLN A 181 -32.35 49.47 10.50
C GLN A 181 -30.90 48.93 10.49
N ALA A 182 -29.90 49.77 10.18
CA ALA A 182 -28.48 49.42 10.20
C ALA A 182 -27.94 49.13 11.61
N LEU A 183 -28.09 47.86 12.05
CA LEU A 183 -27.77 47.42 13.43
C LEU A 183 -26.33 46.96 13.68
N LEU A 184 -25.54 46.62 12.64
CA LEU A 184 -24.20 46.02 12.81
C LEU A 184 -23.02 46.99 12.93
N PHE A 185 -23.19 48.26 12.55
CA PHE A 185 -22.10 49.25 12.50
C PHE A 185 -22.36 50.49 13.37
N ARG A 186 -23.40 50.45 14.21
CA ARG A 186 -23.52 51.35 15.35
C ARG A 186 -22.70 50.72 16.49
N PRO A 187 -21.91 51.48 17.27
CA PRO A 187 -21.16 50.89 18.39
C PRO A 187 -22.10 50.12 19.32
N VAL A 188 -21.67 48.92 19.74
CA VAL A 188 -22.45 48.07 20.64
C VAL A 188 -22.42 48.71 22.02
N VAL A 189 -23.47 49.47 22.34
CA VAL A 189 -23.70 50.02 23.68
C VAL A 189 -24.08 48.85 24.60
N MET A 190 -23.06 48.25 25.23
CA MET A 190 -23.23 47.19 26.22
C MET A 190 -23.69 47.83 27.54
N ASP A 191 -24.99 47.80 27.79
CA ASP A 191 -25.57 48.24 29.06
C ASP A 191 -25.99 47.03 29.89
N LEU A 192 -25.22 46.71 30.93
CA LEU A 192 -25.52 45.62 31.87
C LEU A 192 -26.61 45.99 32.89
N SER A 193 -27.08 47.25 32.89
CA SER A 193 -28.24 47.72 33.66
C SER A 193 -29.55 47.18 33.07
N ASP A 194 -29.64 47.14 31.73
CA ASP A 194 -30.77 46.61 30.97
C ASP A 194 -31.02 45.12 31.33
N PRO A 195 -32.21 44.77 31.89
CA PRO A 195 -32.56 43.40 32.22
C PRO A 195 -32.48 42.42 31.03
N GLN A 196 -32.70 42.87 29.80
CA GLN A 196 -32.66 42.04 28.60
C GLN A 196 -31.23 41.72 28.20
N GLN A 197 -30.35 42.73 28.11
CA GLN A 197 -28.92 42.54 27.88
C GLN A 197 -28.28 41.73 28.99
N ARG A 198 -28.59 42.01 30.26
CA ARG A 198 -28.13 41.23 31.41
C ARG A 198 -28.60 39.76 31.40
N ARG A 199 -29.79 39.48 30.87
CA ARG A 199 -30.26 38.09 30.67
C ARG A 199 -29.53 37.42 29.50
N ALA A 200 -29.37 38.11 28.38
CA ALA A 200 -28.63 37.59 27.22
C ALA A 200 -27.15 37.31 27.56
N ALA A 201 -26.48 38.22 28.27
CA ALA A 201 -25.11 38.05 28.75
C ALA A 201 -24.96 36.83 29.67
N LYS A 202 -25.88 36.63 30.64
CA LYS A 202 -25.85 35.43 31.51
C LYS A 202 -26.09 34.13 30.74
N ILE A 203 -26.96 34.13 29.74
CA ILE A 203 -27.18 32.95 28.87
C ILE A 203 -25.95 32.68 28.00
N LEU A 204 -25.33 33.71 27.42
CA LEU A 204 -24.12 33.58 26.61
C LEU A 204 -22.95 33.06 27.45
N VAL A 205 -22.64 33.72 28.57
CA VAL A 205 -21.53 33.33 29.47
C VAL A 205 -21.76 31.93 30.03
N GLY A 206 -22.96 31.63 30.56
CA GLY A 206 -23.28 30.29 31.07
C GLY A 206 -23.22 29.21 30.00
N GLY A 207 -23.72 29.50 28.80
CA GLY A 207 -23.64 28.61 27.64
C GLY A 207 -22.20 28.35 27.20
N THR A 208 -21.36 29.38 27.13
CA THR A 208 -19.92 29.24 26.82
C THR A 208 -19.19 28.44 27.89
N PHE A 209 -19.42 28.70 29.19
CA PHE A 209 -18.82 27.91 30.27
C PHE A 209 -19.26 26.45 30.27
N ALA A 210 -20.51 26.14 29.89
CA ALA A 210 -20.97 24.77 29.70
C ALA A 210 -20.39 24.10 28.44
N LEU A 211 -20.14 24.87 27.38
CA LEU A 211 -19.62 24.38 26.10
C LEU A 211 -18.10 24.13 26.12
N ILE A 212 -17.33 24.92 26.86
CA ILE A 212 -15.87 24.77 26.99
C ILE A 212 -15.42 23.34 27.36
N PRO A 213 -15.95 22.68 28.42
CA PRO A 213 -15.54 21.32 28.75
C PRO A 213 -16.00 20.30 27.69
N ILE A 214 -17.17 20.50 27.08
CA ILE A 214 -17.67 19.63 25.99
C ILE A 214 -16.69 19.69 24.81
N VAL A 215 -16.34 20.89 24.34
CA VAL A 215 -15.40 21.09 23.23
C VAL A 215 -13.99 20.63 23.59
N GLY A 216 -13.51 20.88 24.82
CA GLY A 216 -12.19 20.45 25.27
C GLY A 216 -12.05 18.91 25.27
N VAL A 217 -13.02 18.20 25.84
CA VAL A 217 -13.06 16.73 25.84
C VAL A 217 -13.24 16.19 24.42
N ALA A 218 -14.14 16.78 23.62
CA ALA A 218 -14.34 16.40 22.22
C ALA A 218 -13.07 16.53 21.38
N SER A 219 -12.38 17.67 21.46
CA SER A 219 -11.12 17.91 20.75
C SER A 219 -10.00 17.00 21.23
N TYR A 220 -9.89 16.73 22.53
CA TYR A 220 -8.87 15.81 23.06
C TYR A 220 -9.09 14.36 22.60
N HIS A 221 -10.33 13.85 22.69
CA HIS A 221 -10.63 12.49 22.24
C HIS A 221 -10.60 12.36 20.71
N GLY A 222 -11.10 13.35 19.95
CA GLY A 222 -10.98 13.38 18.49
C GLY A 222 -9.54 13.48 18.00
N TYR A 223 -8.69 14.21 18.73
CA TYR A 223 -7.24 14.16 18.52
C TYR A 223 -6.69 12.75 18.75
N LYS A 224 -6.89 12.17 19.94
CA LYS A 224 -6.39 10.82 20.29
C LYS A 224 -6.90 9.73 19.36
N TYR A 225 -8.17 9.79 18.95
CA TYR A 225 -8.78 8.85 18.03
C TYR A 225 -8.17 8.97 16.63
N THR A 226 -8.04 10.18 16.07
CA THR A 226 -7.48 10.38 14.71
C THR A 226 -5.96 10.27 14.61
N ASP A 227 -5.26 10.00 15.72
CA ASP A 227 -3.86 9.56 15.78
C ASP A 227 -3.74 8.03 16.07
N SER A 228 -4.85 7.33 16.27
CA SER A 228 -4.83 5.91 16.67
C SER A 228 -4.71 4.95 15.49
N THR A 229 -4.08 3.78 15.74
CA THR A 229 -4.08 2.64 14.81
C THR A 229 -5.51 2.22 14.43
N SER A 230 -6.50 2.36 15.32
CA SER A 230 -7.91 2.04 15.03
C SER A 230 -8.48 2.88 13.89
N PHE A 231 -8.21 4.19 13.90
CA PHE A 231 -8.58 5.10 12.81
C PHE A 231 -7.78 4.81 11.54
N CYS A 232 -6.44 4.74 11.65
CA CYS A 232 -5.56 4.58 10.49
C CYS A 232 -5.73 3.23 9.76
N ALA A 233 -6.02 2.14 10.47
CA ALA A 233 -6.13 0.80 9.88
C ALA A 233 -7.56 0.46 9.43
N TYR A 234 -8.58 0.76 10.25
CA TYR A 234 -9.91 0.15 10.08
C TYR A 234 -11.01 1.12 9.64
N ALA A 235 -10.88 2.43 9.89
CA ALA A 235 -11.92 3.40 9.48
C ALA A 235 -12.06 3.52 7.95
N CYS A 236 -10.99 3.25 7.22
CA CYS A 236 -10.96 3.17 5.75
C CYS A 236 -10.50 1.79 5.27
N HIS A 237 -11.05 0.71 5.85
CA HIS A 237 -10.58 -0.67 5.67
C HIS A 237 -10.33 -1.06 4.20
N SER A 238 -11.24 -0.76 3.26
CA SER A 238 -11.09 -1.14 1.83
C SER A 238 -9.88 -0.52 1.13
N VAL A 239 -9.29 0.54 1.71
CA VAL A 239 -8.09 1.23 1.19
C VAL A 239 -6.85 0.87 2.00
N MET A 240 -7.03 0.60 3.30
CA MET A 240 -5.94 0.40 4.27
C MET A 240 -5.67 -1.07 4.62
N GLU A 241 -6.56 -2.01 4.27
CA GLU A 241 -6.44 -3.45 4.50
C GLU A 241 -5.04 -4.00 4.17
N PRO A 242 -4.40 -3.68 3.02
CA PRO A 242 -3.05 -4.19 2.74
C PRO A 242 -2.02 -3.79 3.81
N GLN A 243 -2.03 -2.51 4.19
CA GLN A 243 -1.05 -1.99 5.15
C GLN A 243 -1.38 -2.42 6.58
N ALA A 244 -2.67 -2.52 6.92
CA ALA A 244 -3.18 -2.98 8.22
C ALA A 244 -2.86 -4.47 8.46
N THR A 245 -3.21 -5.35 7.52
CA THR A 245 -2.96 -6.80 7.64
C THR A 245 -1.47 -7.11 7.72
N ALA A 246 -0.62 -6.38 6.99
CA ALA A 246 0.84 -6.51 7.13
C ALA A 246 1.35 -5.96 8.47
N TYR A 247 0.82 -4.82 8.94
CA TYR A 247 1.15 -4.21 10.23
C TYR A 247 0.91 -5.18 11.40
N GLU A 248 -0.27 -5.80 11.47
CA GLU A 248 -0.65 -6.76 12.52
C GLU A 248 0.32 -7.96 12.61
N HIS A 249 0.95 -8.33 11.49
CA HIS A 249 1.85 -9.48 11.36
C HIS A 249 3.33 -9.10 11.32
N SER A 250 3.66 -7.87 11.74
CA SER A 250 5.01 -7.31 11.74
C SER A 250 5.64 -7.24 13.15
N PRO A 251 6.97 -7.06 13.27
CA PRO A 251 7.61 -6.71 14.55
C PRO A 251 7.08 -5.42 15.19
N HIS A 252 6.44 -4.56 14.39
CA HIS A 252 5.94 -3.24 14.79
C HIS A 252 4.44 -3.23 15.12
N ALA A 253 3.76 -4.38 15.18
CA ALA A 253 2.32 -4.52 15.46
C ALA A 253 1.81 -3.89 16.78
N ARG A 254 2.71 -3.37 17.62
CA ARG A 254 2.43 -2.70 18.91
C ARG A 254 2.92 -1.24 18.98
N VAL A 255 3.49 -0.71 17.89
CA VAL A 255 3.91 0.69 17.74
C VAL A 255 2.81 1.41 16.97
N SER A 256 2.25 2.51 17.49
CA SER A 256 1.11 3.14 16.83
C SER A 256 1.47 3.80 15.50
N CYS A 257 0.53 3.85 14.56
CA CYS A 257 0.77 4.42 13.23
C CYS A 257 1.28 5.87 13.28
N SER A 258 0.88 6.64 14.30
CA SER A 258 1.25 8.04 14.48
C SER A 258 2.70 8.25 14.92
N GLU A 259 3.31 7.32 15.67
CA GLU A 259 4.72 7.37 16.06
C GLU A 259 5.65 7.39 14.84
N CYS A 260 5.30 6.63 13.79
CA CYS A 260 6.03 6.60 12.52
C CYS A 260 5.56 7.71 11.55
N HIS A 261 4.26 7.81 11.28
CA HIS A 261 3.73 8.59 10.14
C HIS A 261 3.27 10.02 10.47
N ILE A 262 2.95 10.34 11.73
CA ILE A 262 2.44 11.67 12.11
C ILE A 262 3.54 12.50 12.76
N GLY A 263 4.20 11.95 13.78
CA GLY A 263 5.29 12.63 14.48
C GLY A 263 4.85 13.68 15.50
N GLU A 264 5.79 14.08 16.35
CA GLU A 264 5.56 15.04 17.43
C GLU A 264 5.72 16.50 17.00
N GLY A 265 5.08 17.40 17.75
CA GLY A 265 5.20 18.84 17.60
C GLY A 265 4.11 19.47 16.73
N ALA A 266 3.80 20.75 17.02
CA ALA A 266 2.67 21.44 16.42
C ALA A 266 2.76 21.58 14.88
N SER A 267 3.96 21.67 14.31
CA SER A 267 4.19 21.75 12.86
C SER A 267 3.83 20.43 12.15
N TRP A 268 4.27 19.30 12.69
CA TRP A 268 3.93 17.96 12.17
C TRP A 268 2.44 17.64 12.37
N PHE A 269 1.85 18.04 13.51
CA PHE A 269 0.41 17.97 13.75
C PHE A 269 -0.41 18.72 12.68
N VAL A 270 -0.10 19.99 12.39
CA VAL A 270 -0.87 20.74 11.37
C VAL A 270 -0.68 20.14 9.97
N ARG A 271 0.55 19.72 9.62
CA ARG A 271 0.84 19.07 8.33
C ARG A 271 0.08 17.75 8.17
N SER A 272 0.08 16.89 9.19
CA SER A 272 -0.57 15.58 9.13
C SER A 272 -2.10 15.71 9.01
N LYS A 273 -2.74 16.60 9.77
CA LYS A 273 -4.20 16.79 9.69
C LYS A 273 -4.65 17.45 8.37
N LEU A 274 -3.86 18.37 7.81
CA LEU A 274 -4.11 18.89 6.45
C LEU A 274 -3.94 17.80 5.37
N SER A 275 -2.93 16.95 5.50
CA SER A 275 -2.69 15.82 4.58
C SER A 275 -3.81 14.78 4.69
N GLY A 276 -4.14 14.34 5.91
CA GLY A 276 -5.23 13.41 6.20
C GLY A 276 -6.60 13.92 5.73
N THR A 277 -6.86 15.22 5.81
CA THR A 277 -8.08 15.82 5.23
C THR A 277 -8.15 15.62 3.71
N ARG A 278 -7.02 15.75 2.99
CA ARG A 278 -6.96 15.46 1.55
C ARG A 278 -7.11 13.97 1.26
N GLN A 279 -6.54 13.10 2.09
CA GLN A 279 -6.67 11.64 1.98
C GLN A 279 -8.12 11.19 2.18
N VAL A 280 -8.81 11.67 3.23
CA VAL A 280 -10.24 11.39 3.46
C VAL A 280 -11.11 11.89 2.31
N LEU A 281 -10.82 13.08 1.76
CA LEU A 281 -11.51 13.59 0.57
C LEU A 281 -11.24 12.74 -0.69
N ALA A 282 -10.03 12.21 -0.85
CA ALA A 282 -9.70 11.32 -1.97
C ALA A 282 -10.40 9.96 -1.84
N VAL A 283 -10.45 9.38 -0.63
CA VAL A 283 -11.21 8.15 -0.35
C VAL A 283 -12.70 8.37 -0.60
N TRP A 284 -13.27 9.46 -0.08
CA TRP A 284 -14.69 9.80 -0.29
C TRP A 284 -15.06 10.01 -1.77
N ARG A 285 -14.12 10.49 -2.60
CA ARG A 285 -14.29 10.67 -4.05
C ARG A 285 -13.82 9.48 -4.89
N ASN A 286 -13.35 8.40 -4.27
CA ASN A 286 -12.67 7.26 -4.92
C ASN A 286 -11.49 7.70 -5.85
N SER A 287 -10.90 8.87 -5.60
CA SER A 287 -9.95 9.54 -6.49
C SER A 287 -8.50 9.32 -6.05
N PHE A 288 -8.14 8.08 -5.72
CA PHE A 288 -6.81 7.68 -5.26
C PHE A 288 -6.23 6.58 -6.17
N PRO A 289 -4.91 6.53 -6.36
CA PRO A 289 -4.26 5.50 -7.16
C PRO A 289 -4.35 4.12 -6.50
N ARG A 290 -4.52 3.09 -7.33
CA ARG A 290 -4.37 1.68 -6.99
C ARG A 290 -3.20 1.15 -7.81
N PRO A 291 -2.15 0.57 -7.20
CA PRO A 291 -1.80 0.64 -5.77
C PRO A 291 -1.43 2.06 -5.32
N ILE A 292 -1.45 2.30 -4.00
CA ILE A 292 -1.03 3.57 -3.39
C ILE A 292 0.49 3.71 -3.55
N PRO A 293 1.06 4.84 -4.02
CA PRO A 293 2.50 5.00 -4.15
C PRO A 293 3.22 4.94 -2.78
N PRO A 294 4.45 4.38 -2.72
CA PRO A 294 5.19 4.24 -1.47
C PRO A 294 5.57 5.60 -0.87
N ALA A 295 5.34 5.76 0.44
CA ALA A 295 5.56 7.02 1.15
C ALA A 295 7.04 7.43 1.34
N ILE A 296 8.02 6.71 0.78
CA ILE A 296 9.47 6.86 1.04
C ILE A 296 10.04 8.24 0.66
N GLN A 297 9.40 8.96 -0.26
CA GLN A 297 9.75 10.34 -0.59
C GLN A 297 9.25 11.38 0.45
N ASN A 298 8.25 11.02 1.27
CA ASN A 298 7.52 11.92 2.17
C ASN A 298 7.56 11.49 3.66
N LEU A 299 8.29 10.42 4.00
CA LEU A 299 8.47 9.98 5.38
C LEU A 299 9.36 10.93 6.18
N ARG A 300 9.16 10.96 7.50
CA ARG A 300 9.97 11.75 8.44
C ARG A 300 11.38 11.12 8.54
N PRO A 301 12.47 11.91 8.64
CA PRO A 301 13.84 11.38 8.71
C PRO A 301 14.00 10.33 9.81
N ALA A 302 14.79 9.27 9.58
CA ALA A 302 14.95 8.16 10.53
C ALA A 302 15.33 8.63 11.96
N ARG A 303 16.10 9.72 12.06
CA ARG A 303 16.47 10.41 13.31
C ARG A 303 15.29 10.83 14.19
N GLU A 304 14.14 11.14 13.61
CA GLU A 304 12.94 11.56 14.35
C GLU A 304 11.87 10.45 14.50
N THR A 305 12.15 9.25 13.99
CA THR A 305 11.24 8.08 13.96
C THR A 305 11.95 6.84 14.48
N CYS A 306 12.78 6.19 13.67
CA CYS A 306 13.48 4.95 13.97
C CYS A 306 14.42 5.08 15.17
N GLU A 307 15.25 6.13 15.20
CA GLU A 307 16.36 6.25 16.16
C GLU A 307 15.92 6.46 17.62
N ARG A 308 14.63 6.75 17.84
CA ARG A 308 14.00 6.85 19.16
C ARG A 308 13.82 5.49 19.84
N CYS A 309 13.71 4.42 19.06
CA CYS A 309 13.53 3.04 19.54
C CYS A 309 14.71 2.14 19.18
N HIS A 310 15.43 2.44 18.08
CA HIS A 310 16.57 1.67 17.58
C HIS A 310 17.86 2.49 17.73
N TRP A 311 18.71 2.14 18.69
CA TRP A 311 19.91 2.92 19.00
C TRP A 311 20.99 2.81 17.91
N PRO A 312 21.33 3.90 17.17
CA PRO A 312 22.22 3.82 16.00
C PRO A 312 23.65 3.37 16.27
N LYS A 313 24.16 3.75 17.45
CA LYS A 313 25.54 3.50 17.86
C LYS A 313 25.77 2.06 18.32
N LYS A 314 24.71 1.31 18.65
CA LYS A 314 24.84 -0.05 19.18
C LYS A 314 25.54 -0.95 18.16
N PHE A 315 26.62 -1.61 18.59
CA PHE A 315 27.25 -2.66 17.79
C PHE A 315 26.45 -3.97 17.94
N TYR A 316 26.07 -4.57 16.80
CA TYR A 316 25.31 -5.83 16.72
C TYR A 316 26.20 -7.02 16.33
N GLY A 317 27.46 -6.79 15.96
CA GLY A 317 28.37 -7.83 15.50
C GLY A 317 27.88 -8.57 14.25
N ALA A 318 28.28 -9.82 14.09
CA ALA A 318 27.71 -10.72 13.11
C ALA A 318 26.57 -11.54 13.74
N GLN A 319 25.41 -11.57 13.09
CA GLN A 319 24.23 -12.32 13.53
C GLN A 319 24.05 -13.57 12.66
N LEU A 320 23.69 -14.70 13.26
CA LEU A 320 23.32 -15.90 12.49
C LEU A 320 21.96 -15.66 11.83
N GLN A 321 21.92 -15.83 10.51
CA GLN A 321 20.70 -15.88 9.73
C GLN A 321 20.62 -17.25 9.05
N GLU A 322 19.67 -18.05 9.50
CA GLU A 322 19.26 -19.31 8.90
C GLU A 322 18.13 -19.00 7.89
N ILE A 323 18.17 -19.59 6.69
CA ILE A 323 17.07 -19.48 5.72
C ILE A 323 16.71 -20.89 5.23
N VAL A 324 15.48 -21.31 5.52
CA VAL A 324 14.93 -22.60 5.07
C VAL A 324 14.14 -22.40 3.78
N HIS A 325 14.45 -23.21 2.77
CA HIS A 325 13.70 -23.31 1.52
C HIS A 325 13.27 -24.75 1.25
N PHE A 326 12.17 -24.91 0.53
CA PHE A 326 11.67 -26.18 0.04
C PHE A 326 11.68 -26.15 -1.50
N ALA A 327 12.19 -27.22 -2.13
CA ALA A 327 12.17 -27.36 -3.57
C ALA A 327 10.75 -27.62 -4.12
N ALA A 328 10.53 -27.35 -5.41
CA ALA A 328 9.27 -27.58 -6.11
C ALA A 328 9.15 -29.00 -6.70
N ASP A 329 9.82 -29.97 -6.06
CA ASP A 329 9.87 -31.39 -6.40
C ASP A 329 8.85 -32.20 -5.57
N GLU A 330 8.80 -33.51 -5.80
CA GLU A 330 7.78 -34.38 -5.20
C GLU A 330 7.92 -34.47 -3.67
N THR A 331 9.16 -34.62 -3.21
CA THR A 331 9.55 -34.73 -1.80
C THR A 331 9.58 -33.40 -1.04
N ASN A 332 9.30 -32.27 -1.72
CA ASN A 332 9.46 -30.92 -1.19
C ASN A 332 10.85 -30.72 -0.55
N THR A 333 11.93 -31.05 -1.27
CA THR A 333 13.27 -31.24 -0.69
C THR A 333 13.72 -29.99 0.09
N ARG A 334 13.91 -30.17 1.39
CA ARG A 334 14.28 -29.12 2.34
C ARG A 334 15.75 -28.76 2.20
N ARG A 335 16.05 -27.47 2.11
CA ARG A 335 17.39 -26.89 2.05
C ARG A 335 17.53 -25.77 3.08
N GLU A 336 18.67 -25.74 3.76
CA GLU A 336 19.10 -24.61 4.60
C GLU A 336 20.20 -23.80 3.90
N ILE A 337 20.22 -22.50 4.21
CA ILE A 337 21.28 -21.55 3.87
C ILE A 337 21.62 -20.81 5.15
N ASP A 338 22.73 -21.20 5.78
CA ASP A 338 23.18 -20.62 7.04
C ASP A 338 24.29 -19.62 6.77
N MET A 339 24.20 -18.45 7.39
CA MET A 339 25.19 -17.40 7.20
C MET A 339 25.29 -16.47 8.41
N LEU A 340 26.51 -16.04 8.72
CA LEU A 340 26.74 -14.93 9.64
C LEU A 340 26.63 -13.61 8.84
N LEU A 341 25.53 -12.89 9.04
CA LEU A 341 25.28 -11.57 8.48
C LEU A 341 26.04 -10.52 9.30
N LYS A 342 26.96 -9.79 8.66
CA LYS A 342 27.78 -8.75 9.29
C LYS A 342 26.98 -7.46 9.45
N ILE A 343 26.08 -7.40 10.43
CA ILE A 343 25.31 -6.19 10.74
C ILE A 343 26.25 -5.09 11.26
N GLY A 344 27.06 -5.42 12.26
CA GLY A 344 28.11 -4.54 12.79
C GLY A 344 27.56 -3.30 13.50
N GLY A 345 28.16 -2.14 13.25
CA GLY A 345 27.81 -0.88 13.90
C GLY A 345 28.81 0.24 13.60
N GLY A 346 28.44 1.49 13.91
CA GLY A 346 29.22 2.69 13.58
C GLY A 346 29.89 3.40 14.76
N ASP A 347 30.02 2.76 15.93
CA ASP A 347 30.61 3.36 17.13
C ASP A 347 31.85 2.59 17.61
N GLU A 348 33.02 3.21 17.47
CA GLU A 348 34.32 2.63 17.82
C GLU A 348 34.46 2.28 19.31
N THR A 349 33.65 2.88 20.18
CA THR A 349 33.68 2.59 21.64
C THR A 349 32.97 1.28 22.00
N MET A 350 32.17 0.71 21.09
CA MET A 350 31.39 -0.51 21.31
C MET A 350 31.73 -1.66 20.35
N GLY A 351 32.56 -1.42 19.33
CA GLY A 351 33.00 -2.43 18.37
C GLY A 351 33.89 -1.83 17.30
N ARG A 352 34.27 -2.63 16.29
CA ARG A 352 34.93 -2.07 15.10
C ARG A 352 33.88 -1.39 14.21
N PRO A 353 34.21 -0.27 13.54
CA PRO A 353 33.32 0.36 12.56
C PRO A 353 33.29 -0.48 11.27
N GLU A 354 32.50 -1.56 11.28
CA GLU A 354 32.39 -2.53 10.21
C GLU A 354 30.95 -3.01 10.01
N GLY A 355 30.70 -3.76 8.93
CA GLY A 355 29.39 -4.33 8.62
C GLY A 355 28.42 -3.36 7.93
N ILE A 356 27.18 -3.83 7.73
CA ILE A 356 26.14 -3.15 6.95
C ILE A 356 25.75 -1.81 7.60
N HIS A 357 25.75 -1.71 8.92
CA HIS A 357 25.44 -0.45 9.64
C HIS A 357 26.50 0.65 9.45
N LEU A 358 27.64 0.40 8.79
CA LEU A 358 28.56 1.46 8.36
C LEU A 358 27.86 2.49 7.44
N HIS A 359 26.83 2.06 6.69
CA HIS A 359 25.98 2.94 5.87
C HIS A 359 25.31 4.09 6.64
N MET A 360 25.11 3.92 7.96
CA MET A 360 24.55 4.95 8.82
C MET A 360 25.51 6.14 9.00
N ALA A 361 26.79 5.95 8.65
CA ALA A 361 27.82 6.98 8.53
C ALA A 361 27.79 7.99 9.70
N LEU A 362 27.90 7.47 10.93
CA LEU A 362 27.76 8.28 12.15
C LEU A 362 28.84 9.37 12.24
N ALA A 363 30.02 9.05 11.74
CA ALA A 363 31.18 9.91 11.55
C ALA A 363 31.00 10.90 10.37
N GLY A 364 30.62 10.39 9.20
CA GLY A 364 30.54 11.16 7.94
C GLY A 364 29.13 11.38 7.41
N ARG A 365 28.97 11.20 6.10
CA ARG A 365 27.68 11.05 5.41
C ARG A 365 27.82 10.33 4.08
N ILE A 366 26.82 9.52 3.74
CA ILE A 366 26.61 9.03 2.38
C ILE A 366 25.42 9.82 1.81
N GLU A 367 25.56 10.27 0.58
CA GLU A 367 24.56 10.99 -0.21
C GLU A 367 24.39 10.27 -1.55
N TYR A 368 23.19 10.28 -2.12
CA TYR A 368 22.91 9.64 -3.40
C TYR A 368 21.88 10.42 -4.21
N ILE A 369 21.81 10.13 -5.51
CA ILE A 369 20.74 10.57 -6.40
C ILE A 369 20.15 9.33 -7.06
N ALA A 370 18.83 9.19 -7.00
CA ALA A 370 18.08 8.17 -7.72
C ALA A 370 17.31 8.82 -8.88
N THR A 371 17.17 8.10 -9.99
CA THR A 371 16.47 8.59 -11.20
C THR A 371 15.08 7.99 -11.37
N ASP A 372 14.53 7.34 -10.33
CA ASP A 372 13.21 6.73 -10.33
C ASP A 372 12.47 6.94 -9.00
N ASP A 373 11.13 7.00 -9.05
CA ASP A 373 10.30 7.25 -7.88
C ASP A 373 10.39 6.19 -6.77
N LYS A 374 10.79 4.95 -7.11
CA LYS A 374 10.93 3.83 -6.17
C LYS A 374 12.33 3.76 -5.55
N LEU A 375 13.24 4.67 -5.91
CA LEU A 375 14.61 4.77 -5.43
C LEU A 375 15.41 3.48 -5.65
N GLN A 376 15.22 2.85 -6.82
CA GLN A 376 15.83 1.57 -7.21
C GLN A 376 17.01 1.70 -8.19
N HIS A 377 17.10 2.80 -8.94
CA HIS A 377 18.22 3.09 -9.83
C HIS A 377 18.99 4.31 -9.32
N ILE A 378 20.18 4.06 -8.76
CA ILE A 378 21.02 5.06 -8.07
C ILE A 378 22.34 5.23 -8.86
N PRO A 379 22.38 6.00 -9.95
CA PRO A 379 23.58 6.09 -10.80
C PRO A 379 24.73 6.89 -10.17
N TRP A 380 24.49 7.63 -9.08
CA TRP A 380 25.44 8.54 -8.45
C TRP A 380 25.38 8.43 -6.93
N VAL A 381 26.54 8.24 -6.29
CA VAL A 381 26.71 8.15 -4.84
C VAL A 381 27.93 8.98 -4.42
N ARG A 382 27.78 9.85 -3.42
CA ARG A 382 28.89 10.54 -2.77
C ARG A 382 29.06 10.05 -1.33
N TYR A 383 30.28 9.69 -0.97
CA TYR A 383 30.70 9.51 0.42
C TYR A 383 31.55 10.71 0.86
N VAL A 384 31.30 11.24 2.05
CA VAL A 384 32.13 12.27 2.70
C VAL A 384 32.49 11.84 4.11
N ASP A 385 33.76 11.91 4.47
CA ASP A 385 34.27 11.53 5.80
C ASP A 385 34.31 12.70 6.81
N GLU A 386 34.79 12.44 8.03
CA GLU A 386 34.97 13.46 9.08
C GLU A 386 35.97 14.57 8.72
N ALA A 387 36.97 14.24 7.90
CA ALA A 387 37.96 15.21 7.42
C ALA A 387 37.41 16.06 6.25
N GLY A 388 36.18 15.82 5.79
CA GLY A 388 35.56 16.51 4.67
C GLY A 388 36.06 16.04 3.30
N ARG A 389 36.82 14.94 3.22
CA ARG A 389 37.23 14.34 1.95
C ARG A 389 36.04 13.68 1.30
N GLU A 390 35.85 13.89 0.01
CA GLU A 390 34.75 13.30 -0.75
C GLU A 390 35.21 12.33 -1.83
N TRP A 391 34.46 11.25 -2.01
CA TRP A 391 34.57 10.31 -3.12
C TRP A 391 33.22 10.23 -3.82
N ILE A 392 33.21 10.36 -5.15
CA ILE A 392 32.01 10.37 -5.97
C ILE A 392 32.07 9.13 -6.86
N TYR A 393 31.20 8.16 -6.58
CA TYR A 393 31.09 6.92 -7.32
C TYR A 393 29.94 7.04 -8.34
N ARG A 394 30.21 6.71 -9.60
CA ARG A 394 29.22 6.75 -10.69
C ARG A 394 29.10 5.40 -11.39
N SER A 395 27.88 5.06 -11.82
CA SER A 395 27.59 3.85 -12.61
C SER A 395 26.93 4.16 -13.96
N ASP A 396 26.89 5.44 -14.35
CA ASP A 396 26.40 5.93 -15.65
C ASP A 396 27.52 5.98 -16.72
N GLY A 397 28.76 5.69 -16.33
CA GLY A 397 29.93 5.73 -17.21
C GLY A 397 30.55 7.11 -17.40
N LEU A 398 30.02 8.15 -16.73
CA LEU A 398 30.59 9.49 -16.76
C LEU A 398 31.69 9.66 -15.70
N PRO A 399 32.63 10.60 -15.90
CA PRO A 399 33.61 10.97 -14.88
C PRO A 399 32.98 11.50 -13.58
N SER A 400 33.68 11.30 -12.47
CA SER A 400 33.35 11.89 -11.15
C SER A 400 33.47 13.42 -11.10
N SER A 401 34.13 14.04 -12.10
CA SER A 401 34.23 15.50 -12.28
C SER A 401 33.00 16.13 -12.94
N ASP A 402 32.24 15.33 -13.67
CA ASP A 402 31.10 15.81 -14.45
C ASP A 402 29.93 16.14 -13.51
N PRO A 403 29.00 17.02 -13.91
CA PRO A 403 27.85 17.34 -13.08
C PRO A 403 27.07 16.08 -12.65
N PRO A 404 26.49 16.07 -11.43
CA PRO A 404 25.62 14.99 -11.00
C PRO A 404 24.40 14.88 -11.93
N PRO A 405 23.80 13.69 -12.07
CA PRO A 405 22.57 13.52 -12.83
C PRO A 405 21.42 14.34 -12.21
N GLU A 406 20.42 14.71 -13.02
CA GLU A 406 19.24 15.42 -12.54
C GLU A 406 18.48 14.58 -11.49
N GLY A 407 18.17 15.20 -10.35
CA GLY A 407 17.41 14.56 -9.28
C GLY A 407 17.61 15.25 -7.93
N GLN A 408 16.95 14.72 -6.90
CA GLN A 408 17.15 15.16 -5.52
C GLN A 408 18.40 14.48 -4.93
N VAL A 409 19.35 15.26 -4.43
CA VAL A 409 20.41 14.74 -3.54
C VAL A 409 19.77 14.34 -2.21
N ARG A 410 19.87 13.06 -1.85
CA ARG A 410 19.31 12.47 -0.63
C ARG A 410 20.44 11.99 0.26
N ARG A 411 20.39 12.27 1.57
CA ARG A 411 21.29 11.62 2.55
C ARG A 411 20.75 10.20 2.79
N LEU A 412 21.63 9.21 2.77
CA LEU A 412 21.30 7.83 3.10
C LEU A 412 20.87 7.73 4.57
N ASP A 413 19.72 7.11 4.84
CA ASP A 413 19.23 6.84 6.20
C ASP A 413 18.70 5.41 6.38
N CYS A 414 18.23 5.07 7.59
CA CYS A 414 17.76 3.73 7.93
C CYS A 414 16.67 3.20 6.98
N MET A 415 15.80 4.08 6.47
CA MET A 415 14.67 3.71 5.61
C MET A 415 15.09 3.37 4.18
N ASP A 416 16.28 3.76 3.72
CA ASP A 416 16.77 3.38 2.39
C ASP A 416 17.07 1.87 2.31
N CYS A 417 17.39 1.23 3.44
CA CYS A 417 17.55 -0.22 3.58
C CYS A 417 16.32 -0.87 4.24
N HIS A 418 15.87 -0.36 5.39
CA HIS A 418 14.69 -0.85 6.11
C HIS A 418 13.43 -0.13 5.62
N ASN A 419 13.11 -0.25 4.33
CA ASN A 419 12.00 0.50 3.71
C ASN A 419 10.60 -0.09 3.99
N ARG A 420 10.50 -1.35 4.46
CA ARG A 420 9.21 -2.02 4.77
C ARG A 420 9.13 -2.65 6.18
N PRO A 421 9.55 -1.96 7.27
CA PRO A 421 9.80 -2.58 8.58
C PRO A 421 8.51 -3.01 9.31
N ALA A 422 7.37 -2.39 8.97
CA ALA A 422 6.05 -2.70 9.52
C ALA A 422 5.08 -3.31 8.50
N HIS A 423 5.40 -3.28 7.20
CA HIS A 423 4.41 -3.58 6.14
C HIS A 423 4.93 -4.61 5.12
N LYS A 424 5.65 -5.65 5.56
CA LYS A 424 6.21 -6.65 4.64
C LYS A 424 5.12 -7.54 4.04
N PHE A 425 4.98 -7.52 2.71
CA PHE A 425 4.30 -8.58 1.95
C PHE A 425 5.33 -9.63 1.57
N ARG A 426 5.09 -10.89 1.97
CA ARG A 426 5.96 -12.02 1.63
C ARG A 426 5.63 -12.54 0.24
N SER A 427 6.64 -13.01 -0.46
CA SER A 427 6.44 -13.73 -1.72
C SER A 427 5.75 -15.08 -1.47
N PRO A 428 5.00 -15.64 -2.43
CA PRO A 428 4.48 -17.01 -2.36
C PRO A 428 5.54 -18.03 -1.99
N GLN A 429 6.76 -17.90 -2.54
CA GLN A 429 7.90 -18.73 -2.18
C GLN A 429 8.21 -18.66 -0.67
N GLU A 430 8.51 -17.46 -0.14
CA GLU A 430 8.84 -17.21 1.27
C GLU A 430 7.69 -17.64 2.21
N ALA A 431 6.45 -17.31 1.85
CA ALA A 431 5.30 -17.58 2.69
C ALA A 431 5.00 -19.09 2.81
N VAL A 432 5.15 -19.85 1.72
CA VAL A 432 5.00 -21.32 1.75
C VAL A 432 6.19 -21.97 2.48
N ASP A 433 7.42 -21.48 2.30
CA ASP A 433 8.60 -21.96 3.04
C ASP A 433 8.42 -21.82 4.56
N VAL A 434 7.89 -20.69 5.03
CA VAL A 434 7.57 -20.46 6.46
C VAL A 434 6.49 -21.41 6.98
N TYR A 435 5.51 -21.78 6.16
CA TYR A 435 4.43 -22.68 6.58
C TYR A 435 4.84 -24.17 6.56
N LEU A 436 5.71 -24.58 5.65
CA LEU A 436 6.30 -25.92 5.62
C LEU A 436 7.32 -26.10 6.76
N SER A 437 8.25 -25.15 6.94
CA SER A 437 9.24 -25.19 8.03
C SER A 437 8.64 -25.14 9.43
N THR A 438 7.42 -24.60 9.60
CA THR A 438 6.70 -24.58 10.89
C THR A 438 5.60 -25.64 10.99
N ALA A 439 5.61 -26.66 10.11
CA ALA A 439 4.65 -27.78 10.09
C ALA A 439 3.17 -27.35 10.10
N ARG A 440 2.85 -26.20 9.47
CA ARG A 440 1.48 -25.71 9.27
C ARG A 440 0.83 -26.32 8.03
N ILE A 441 1.67 -26.63 7.05
CA ILE A 441 1.38 -27.46 5.88
C ILE A 441 2.23 -28.72 6.03
N ASP A 442 1.66 -29.89 5.79
CA ASP A 442 2.39 -31.15 5.85
C ASP A 442 3.34 -31.29 4.66
N THR A 443 4.63 -31.51 4.94
CA THR A 443 5.70 -31.67 3.95
C THR A 443 5.69 -33.03 3.24
N THR A 444 4.94 -34.00 3.75
CA THR A 444 4.78 -35.33 3.13
C THR A 444 3.81 -35.33 1.95
N LEU A 445 2.98 -34.28 1.81
CA LEU A 445 2.07 -34.11 0.68
C LEU A 445 2.88 -33.88 -0.62
N PRO A 446 2.79 -34.78 -1.62
CA PRO A 446 3.59 -34.69 -2.85
C PRO A 446 3.41 -33.35 -3.56
N TYR A 447 4.53 -32.73 -3.95
CA TYR A 447 4.57 -31.44 -4.67
C TYR A 447 3.84 -30.25 -4.01
N ILE A 448 3.47 -30.31 -2.72
CA ILE A 448 2.65 -29.25 -2.10
C ILE A 448 3.30 -27.87 -2.19
N LYS A 449 4.64 -27.77 -2.16
CA LYS A 449 5.39 -26.54 -2.39
C LYS A 449 5.14 -25.95 -3.79
N ARG A 450 5.12 -26.80 -4.82
CA ARG A 450 4.87 -26.42 -6.22
C ARG A 450 3.43 -25.95 -6.40
N GLU A 451 2.47 -26.78 -6.01
CA GLU A 451 1.04 -26.50 -6.22
C GLU A 451 0.54 -25.33 -5.36
N ALA A 452 1.04 -25.15 -4.13
CA ALA A 452 0.71 -24.00 -3.31
C ALA A 452 1.19 -22.68 -3.94
N VAL A 453 2.42 -22.63 -4.47
CA VAL A 453 2.92 -21.44 -5.18
C VAL A 453 2.14 -21.23 -6.48
N ALA A 454 1.87 -22.28 -7.26
CA ALA A 454 1.07 -22.22 -8.48
C ALA A 454 -0.39 -21.79 -8.25
N ALA A 455 -0.97 -22.10 -7.09
CA ALA A 455 -2.27 -21.58 -6.64
C ALA A 455 -2.21 -20.08 -6.35
N LEU A 456 -1.20 -19.66 -5.58
CA LEU A 456 -1.08 -18.28 -5.10
C LEU A 456 -0.83 -17.28 -6.23
N VAL A 457 0.01 -17.60 -7.22
CA VAL A 457 0.39 -16.63 -8.28
C VAL A 457 -0.69 -16.40 -9.35
N LYS A 458 -1.79 -17.16 -9.33
CA LYS A 458 -2.87 -17.00 -10.31
C LYS A 458 -3.55 -15.62 -10.16
N PRO A 459 -3.87 -14.93 -11.28
CA PRO A 459 -4.63 -13.70 -11.22
C PRO A 459 -6.06 -14.00 -10.77
N TYR A 460 -6.50 -13.37 -9.69
CA TYR A 460 -7.88 -13.42 -9.20
C TYR A 460 -8.43 -11.98 -9.12
N PRO A 461 -9.67 -11.73 -9.55
CA PRO A 461 -10.26 -10.39 -9.50
C PRO A 461 -10.56 -9.93 -8.07
N ASP A 462 -10.82 -10.87 -7.16
CA ASP A 462 -11.20 -10.62 -5.78
C ASP A 462 -10.77 -11.78 -4.85
N VAL A 463 -10.98 -11.60 -3.54
CA VAL A 463 -10.55 -12.55 -2.50
C VAL A 463 -11.43 -13.80 -2.47
N GLU A 464 -12.74 -13.72 -2.74
CA GLU A 464 -13.65 -14.88 -2.77
C GLU A 464 -13.34 -15.78 -3.97
N SER A 465 -13.14 -15.21 -5.16
CA SER A 465 -12.63 -15.94 -6.33
C SER A 465 -11.32 -16.69 -6.02
N ALA A 466 -10.38 -16.04 -5.33
CA ALA A 466 -9.15 -16.69 -4.88
C ALA A 466 -9.41 -17.81 -3.85
N MET A 467 -10.33 -17.61 -2.89
CA MET A 467 -10.72 -18.63 -1.92
C MET A 467 -11.36 -19.86 -2.58
N ILE A 468 -11.97 -19.72 -3.76
CA ILE A 468 -12.51 -20.83 -4.55
C ILE A 468 -11.40 -21.49 -5.36
N GLY A 469 -10.70 -20.73 -6.21
CA GLY A 469 -9.69 -21.28 -7.13
C GLY A 469 -8.50 -21.96 -6.45
N ILE A 470 -8.06 -21.48 -5.27
CA ILE A 470 -7.00 -22.14 -4.48
C ILE A 470 -7.46 -23.52 -3.98
N ARG A 471 -8.70 -23.62 -3.49
CA ARG A 471 -9.28 -24.90 -3.03
C ARG A 471 -9.43 -25.86 -4.20
N GLU A 472 -10.05 -25.40 -5.28
CA GLU A 472 -10.35 -26.21 -6.45
C GLU A 472 -9.08 -26.78 -7.08
N HIS A 473 -8.04 -25.97 -7.25
CA HIS A 473 -6.77 -26.39 -7.82
C HIS A 473 -6.07 -27.48 -6.98
N LEU A 474 -5.95 -27.28 -5.67
CA LEU A 474 -5.26 -28.21 -4.78
C LEU A 474 -6.05 -29.52 -4.59
N THR A 475 -7.37 -29.45 -4.33
CA THR A 475 -8.17 -30.67 -4.17
C THR A 475 -8.32 -31.45 -5.47
N THR A 476 -8.29 -30.77 -6.62
CA THR A 476 -8.26 -31.42 -7.94
C THR A 476 -6.93 -32.09 -8.22
N PHE A 477 -5.81 -31.43 -7.93
CA PHE A 477 -4.48 -32.04 -8.07
C PHE A 477 -4.36 -33.35 -7.27
N TYR A 478 -4.69 -33.35 -5.97
CA TYR A 478 -4.59 -34.58 -5.18
C TYR A 478 -5.62 -35.64 -5.58
N ARG A 479 -6.86 -35.27 -5.90
CA ARG A 479 -7.89 -36.21 -6.39
C ARG A 479 -7.49 -36.91 -7.70
N GLU A 480 -6.78 -36.24 -8.60
CA GLU A 480 -6.46 -36.75 -9.94
C GLU A 480 -5.05 -37.31 -10.10
N LYS A 481 -4.09 -36.89 -9.26
CA LYS A 481 -2.69 -37.36 -9.31
C LYS A 481 -2.29 -38.27 -8.16
N TYR A 482 -2.96 -38.17 -7.01
CA TYR A 482 -2.67 -38.95 -5.80
C TYR A 482 -3.96 -39.44 -5.13
N PRO A 483 -4.82 -40.21 -5.84
CA PRO A 483 -6.13 -40.62 -5.34
C PRO A 483 -6.04 -41.39 -4.01
N ASP A 484 -4.98 -42.18 -3.80
CA ASP A 484 -4.76 -42.91 -2.54
C ASP A 484 -4.57 -41.95 -1.35
N ILE A 485 -3.83 -40.85 -1.54
CA ILE A 485 -3.67 -39.78 -0.53
C ILE A 485 -4.98 -39.02 -0.36
N TRP A 486 -5.73 -38.81 -1.43
CA TRP A 486 -7.04 -38.15 -1.36
C TRP A 486 -8.09 -38.98 -0.59
N GLU A 487 -8.09 -40.31 -0.69
CA GLU A 487 -8.98 -41.14 0.14
C GLU A 487 -8.44 -41.32 1.57
N ALA A 488 -7.14 -41.55 1.75
CA ALA A 488 -6.54 -41.85 3.06
C ALA A 488 -6.33 -40.62 3.96
N ASP A 489 -5.90 -39.47 3.40
CA ASP A 489 -5.63 -38.24 4.15
C ASP A 489 -6.14 -36.95 3.46
N ARG A 490 -7.47 -36.95 3.22
CA ARG A 490 -8.24 -35.72 3.01
C ARG A 490 -8.00 -34.65 4.09
N ALA A 491 -7.61 -35.02 5.31
CA ALA A 491 -7.53 -34.06 6.41
C ALA A 491 -6.34 -33.11 6.21
N SER A 492 -5.15 -33.65 5.92
CA SER A 492 -3.95 -32.86 5.64
C SER A 492 -4.08 -32.06 4.34
N VAL A 493 -4.71 -32.62 3.29
CA VAL A 493 -4.99 -31.87 2.05
C VAL A 493 -5.90 -30.66 2.31
N ASN A 494 -6.99 -30.83 3.07
CA ASN A 494 -7.89 -29.71 3.41
C ASN A 494 -7.22 -28.68 4.36
N LEU A 495 -6.38 -29.14 5.30
CA LEU A 495 -5.58 -28.25 6.14
C LEU A 495 -4.60 -27.42 5.30
N ALA A 496 -3.92 -28.05 4.33
CA ALA A 496 -3.02 -27.37 3.40
C ALA A 496 -3.76 -26.33 2.55
N VAL A 497 -4.94 -26.66 2.01
CA VAL A 497 -5.82 -25.70 1.31
C VAL A 497 -6.09 -24.46 2.17
N ASP A 498 -6.54 -24.63 3.41
CA ASP A 498 -6.85 -23.50 4.27
C ASP A 498 -5.61 -22.71 4.69
N ARG A 499 -4.43 -23.33 4.73
CA ARG A 499 -3.16 -22.62 4.94
C ARG A 499 -2.69 -21.82 3.73
N VAL A 500 -2.87 -22.33 2.52
CA VAL A 500 -2.58 -21.55 1.30
C VAL A 500 -3.57 -20.38 1.17
N ARG A 501 -4.83 -20.57 1.59
CA ARG A 501 -5.82 -19.48 1.72
C ARG A 501 -5.46 -18.46 2.81
N ASP A 502 -4.92 -18.90 3.95
CA ASP A 502 -4.37 -18.02 5.00
C ASP A 502 -3.17 -17.20 4.47
N ILE A 503 -2.31 -17.79 3.63
CA ILE A 503 -1.18 -17.09 2.98
C ILE A 503 -1.69 -16.03 2.01
N TYR A 504 -2.69 -16.35 1.17
CA TYR A 504 -3.25 -15.41 0.20
C TYR A 504 -3.77 -14.13 0.89
N ARG A 505 -4.67 -14.30 1.88
CA ARG A 505 -5.29 -13.21 2.65
C ARG A 505 -4.31 -12.28 3.37
N ARG A 506 -3.06 -12.68 3.56
CA ARG A 506 -2.02 -11.88 4.25
C ARG A 506 -1.13 -11.08 3.31
N ASN A 507 -1.11 -11.41 2.01
CA ASN A 507 -0.12 -10.88 1.07
C ASN A 507 -0.72 -10.43 -0.28
N PHE A 508 -2.02 -10.64 -0.51
CA PHE A 508 -2.71 -10.38 -1.78
C PHE A 508 -3.99 -9.59 -1.55
N PHE A 509 -4.12 -8.44 -2.23
CA PHE A 509 -5.25 -7.52 -2.08
C PHE A 509 -5.70 -6.99 -3.45
N PRO A 510 -6.47 -7.78 -4.23
CA PRO A 510 -6.83 -7.44 -5.61
C PRO A 510 -7.51 -6.08 -5.79
N GLN A 511 -8.42 -5.71 -4.87
CA GLN A 511 -9.15 -4.43 -4.90
C GLN A 511 -8.25 -3.19 -4.82
N MET A 512 -7.04 -3.35 -4.27
CA MET A 512 -6.01 -2.31 -4.15
C MET A 512 -4.80 -2.56 -5.06
N GLN A 513 -4.81 -3.63 -5.87
CA GLN A 513 -3.70 -4.05 -6.74
C GLN A 513 -2.36 -4.18 -5.99
N VAL A 514 -2.42 -4.69 -4.76
CA VAL A 514 -1.25 -4.92 -3.90
C VAL A 514 -0.94 -6.40 -3.78
N ASP A 515 0.28 -6.77 -4.12
CA ASP A 515 0.89 -8.07 -3.85
C ASP A 515 2.39 -7.94 -3.47
N TRP A 516 3.12 -9.05 -3.43
CA TRP A 516 4.55 -9.10 -3.05
C TRP A 516 5.50 -8.37 -4.02
N ARG A 517 5.06 -8.10 -5.25
CA ARG A 517 5.82 -7.43 -6.33
C ARG A 517 5.62 -5.92 -6.33
N THR A 518 4.51 -5.44 -5.76
CA THR A 518 4.07 -4.04 -5.85
C THR A 518 5.10 -3.04 -5.30
N TYR A 519 5.74 -3.39 -4.18
CA TYR A 519 6.69 -2.54 -3.47
C TYR A 519 8.02 -3.29 -3.25
N PRO A 520 9.17 -2.73 -3.66
CA PRO A 520 10.46 -3.35 -3.40
C PRO A 520 10.73 -3.41 -1.88
N ASP A 521 11.28 -4.52 -1.40
CA ASP A 521 11.85 -4.64 -0.07
C ASP A 521 13.38 -4.54 -0.19
N ASN A 522 14.00 -3.56 0.47
CA ASN A 522 15.41 -3.24 0.30
C ASN A 522 16.33 -3.96 1.30
N ILE A 523 15.78 -4.75 2.23
CA ILE A 523 16.53 -5.41 3.32
C ILE A 523 17.39 -6.60 2.85
N GLY A 524 17.18 -7.07 1.62
CA GLY A 524 17.93 -8.12 0.96
C GLY A 524 17.88 -7.94 -0.56
N HIS A 525 18.56 -8.82 -1.30
CA HIS A 525 18.80 -8.67 -2.75
C HIS A 525 18.36 -9.90 -3.57
N LEU A 526 17.33 -10.63 -3.10
CA LEU A 526 16.84 -11.85 -3.76
C LEU A 526 15.71 -11.56 -4.76
N TYR A 527 14.69 -10.80 -4.36
CA TYR A 527 13.52 -10.46 -5.20
C TYR A 527 13.53 -8.99 -5.67
N SER A 528 14.56 -8.24 -5.30
CA SER A 528 14.76 -6.81 -5.52
C SER A 528 16.28 -6.55 -5.62
N PRO A 529 16.72 -5.41 -6.19
CA PRO A 529 18.14 -5.06 -6.21
C PRO A 529 18.72 -4.86 -4.80
N GLY A 530 17.97 -4.24 -3.89
CA GLY A 530 18.33 -4.10 -2.47
C GLY A 530 19.66 -3.36 -2.25
N CYS A 531 20.72 -4.11 -1.92
CA CYS A 531 22.09 -3.60 -1.81
C CYS A 531 22.72 -3.33 -3.20
N PHE A 532 22.40 -4.14 -4.21
CA PHE A 532 22.90 -4.02 -5.60
C PHE A 532 22.28 -2.86 -6.40
N ARG A 533 21.84 -1.80 -5.70
CA ARG A 533 21.58 -0.46 -6.27
C ARG A 533 22.85 0.41 -6.28
N CYS A 534 23.81 0.07 -5.42
CA CYS A 534 25.13 0.70 -5.32
C CYS A 534 26.28 -0.33 -5.30
N HIS A 535 25.99 -1.60 -5.00
CA HIS A 535 26.98 -2.66 -4.82
C HIS A 535 27.13 -3.58 -6.04
N GLU A 536 26.61 -3.26 -7.23
CA GLU A 536 26.74 -4.14 -8.39
C GLU A 536 28.13 -4.12 -9.07
N GLY A 537 29.11 -3.42 -8.49
CA GLY A 537 30.47 -3.31 -9.03
C GLY A 537 30.65 -2.29 -10.16
N ARG A 538 29.58 -1.63 -10.60
CA ARG A 538 29.61 -0.60 -11.66
C ARG A 538 29.94 0.81 -11.13
N HIS A 539 29.74 1.05 -9.83
CA HIS A 539 29.97 2.34 -9.18
C HIS A 539 31.46 2.58 -8.96
N VAL A 540 32.09 3.37 -9.82
CA VAL A 540 33.54 3.65 -9.81
C VAL A 540 33.81 5.11 -9.43
N ASN A 541 34.85 5.35 -8.62
CA ASN A 541 35.24 6.70 -8.16
C ASN A 541 36.36 7.35 -8.99
N GLN A 542 36.78 8.56 -8.56
CA GLN A 542 37.95 9.32 -9.02
C GLN A 542 39.23 8.47 -9.23
N GLU A 543 39.43 7.45 -8.41
CA GLU A 543 40.65 6.64 -8.28
C GLU A 543 40.59 5.36 -9.13
N GLY A 544 39.50 5.14 -9.89
CA GLY A 544 39.23 3.88 -10.59
C GLY A 544 38.74 2.75 -9.67
N LYS A 545 38.42 3.06 -8.41
CA LYS A 545 38.02 2.07 -7.39
C LYS A 545 36.50 1.86 -7.42
N ALA A 546 36.08 0.62 -7.62
CA ALA A 546 34.67 0.22 -7.60
C ALA A 546 34.15 -0.02 -6.17
N ILE A 547 32.84 0.19 -5.96
CA ILE A 547 32.13 -0.34 -4.78
C ILE A 547 32.08 -1.88 -4.86
N SER A 548 32.43 -2.56 -3.77
CA SER A 548 32.52 -4.03 -3.72
C SER A 548 31.18 -4.72 -3.95
N HIS A 549 31.15 -5.64 -4.92
CA HIS A 549 30.05 -6.59 -5.15
C HIS A 549 30.29 -7.96 -4.49
N ALA A 550 31.42 -8.16 -3.82
CA ALA A 550 31.77 -9.46 -3.26
C ALA A 550 30.85 -9.84 -2.09
N CYS A 551 30.13 -10.96 -2.18
CA CYS A 551 29.16 -11.40 -1.17
C CYS A 551 29.76 -11.51 0.25
N ASN A 552 31.05 -11.86 0.33
CA ASN A 552 31.79 -11.96 1.59
C ASN A 552 32.03 -10.61 2.30
N THR A 553 31.68 -9.48 1.67
CA THR A 553 31.66 -8.14 2.29
C THR A 553 30.64 -8.11 3.42
N CYS A 554 29.42 -8.58 3.17
CA CYS A 554 28.27 -8.53 4.08
C CYS A 554 27.91 -9.88 4.72
N HIS A 555 28.19 -10.99 4.04
CA HIS A 555 27.81 -12.35 4.47
C HIS A 555 29.04 -13.20 4.78
N LEU A 556 28.83 -14.26 5.54
CA LEU A 556 29.80 -15.33 5.77
C LEU A 556 29.04 -16.66 5.78
N PHE A 557 29.01 -17.34 4.64
CA PHE A 557 28.25 -18.57 4.46
C PHE A 557 28.88 -19.73 5.24
N LEU A 558 28.01 -20.50 5.87
CA LEU A 558 28.31 -21.63 6.74
C LEU A 558 27.81 -22.89 6.05
N ASN A 559 28.73 -23.62 5.41
CA ASN A 559 28.40 -24.83 4.67
C ASN A 559 28.72 -26.05 5.57
N PRO A 560 27.77 -26.99 5.77
CA PRO A 560 28.05 -28.22 6.50
C PRO A 560 29.00 -29.11 5.69
N VAL A 561 29.95 -29.76 6.36
CA VAL A 561 30.95 -30.64 5.74
C VAL A 561 31.11 -31.94 6.53
N THR A 562 31.15 -33.06 5.81
CA THR A 562 31.41 -34.37 6.41
C THR A 562 32.90 -34.51 6.70
N VAL A 563 33.27 -34.64 7.97
CA VAL A 563 34.65 -34.90 8.40
C VAL A 563 34.68 -36.24 9.12
N GLU A 564 35.62 -37.11 8.76
CA GLU A 564 35.73 -38.44 9.36
C GLU A 564 35.92 -38.34 10.89
N GLY A 565 35.13 -39.14 11.63
CA GLY A 565 35.10 -39.12 13.09
C GLY A 565 34.50 -37.85 13.73
N LYS A 566 33.97 -36.88 12.96
CA LYS A 566 33.40 -35.63 13.48
C LYS A 566 32.04 -35.29 12.84
N PRO A 567 30.91 -35.58 13.50
CA PRO A 567 29.61 -35.12 13.03
C PRO A 567 29.49 -33.59 13.12
N ASN A 568 28.60 -33.02 12.31
CA ASN A 568 28.15 -31.62 12.38
C ASN A 568 29.28 -30.56 12.28
N VAL A 569 30.33 -30.82 11.49
CA VAL A 569 31.34 -29.80 11.20
C VAL A 569 30.78 -28.79 10.19
N ILE A 570 30.96 -27.51 10.50
CA ILE A 570 30.55 -26.39 9.65
C ILE A 570 31.82 -25.66 9.20
N GLN A 571 31.92 -25.37 7.89
CA GLN A 571 33.05 -24.67 7.29
C GLN A 571 32.59 -23.36 6.62
N LYS A 572 33.44 -22.33 6.70
CA LYS A 572 33.31 -21.12 5.88
C LYS A 572 33.37 -21.48 4.40
N GLY A 573 32.36 -21.08 3.63
CA GLY A 573 32.30 -21.32 2.18
C GLY A 573 31.82 -20.11 1.36
N GLU A 574 31.61 -20.35 0.07
CA GLU A 574 30.83 -19.46 -0.82
C GLU A 574 29.35 -19.86 -0.80
N PHE A 575 28.49 -18.97 -1.29
CA PHE A 575 27.09 -19.29 -1.57
C PHE A 575 27.00 -20.33 -2.69
N VAL A 576 26.35 -21.46 -2.40
CA VAL A 576 26.02 -22.48 -3.40
C VAL A 576 24.60 -22.24 -3.91
N HIS A 577 24.44 -22.08 -5.23
CA HIS A 577 23.14 -22.05 -5.88
C HIS A 577 22.67 -23.50 -6.19
N PRO A 578 21.35 -23.84 -6.15
CA PRO A 578 20.90 -25.20 -6.45
C PRO A 578 21.21 -25.65 -7.89
N TYR A 579 21.21 -24.70 -8.82
CA TYR A 579 21.54 -24.92 -10.23
C TYR A 579 22.93 -24.37 -10.57
N LYS A 580 23.66 -25.08 -11.42
CA LYS A 580 25.09 -24.83 -11.71
C LYS A 580 25.27 -23.62 -12.64
N LEU A 581 25.26 -22.41 -12.06
CA LEU A 581 25.46 -21.15 -12.79
C LEU A 581 26.90 -21.05 -13.34
N GLN A 582 27.03 -20.92 -14.66
CA GLN A 582 28.31 -20.86 -15.39
C GLN A 582 28.34 -19.69 -16.37
N GLY A 583 29.54 -19.28 -16.78
CA GLY A 583 29.76 -18.15 -17.69
C GLY A 583 29.11 -16.86 -17.17
N SER A 584 28.38 -16.18 -18.06
CA SER A 584 27.61 -14.96 -17.75
C SER A 584 26.61 -15.13 -16.60
N HIS A 585 26.04 -16.32 -16.40
CA HIS A 585 25.05 -16.56 -15.35
C HIS A 585 25.62 -16.41 -13.93
N ARG A 586 26.93 -16.60 -13.72
CA ARG A 586 27.58 -16.37 -12.41
C ARG A 586 27.65 -14.88 -12.05
N ALA A 587 27.51 -13.97 -13.03
CA ALA A 587 27.55 -12.52 -12.84
C ALA A 587 26.15 -11.85 -12.76
N LEU A 588 25.06 -12.62 -12.88
CA LEU A 588 23.70 -12.08 -12.79
C LEU A 588 23.29 -11.79 -11.34
N GLN A 589 22.56 -10.69 -11.14
CA GLN A 589 21.89 -10.41 -9.87
C GLN A 589 20.78 -11.44 -9.63
N CYS A 590 20.60 -11.91 -8.40
CA CYS A 590 19.59 -12.92 -8.05
C CYS A 590 18.16 -12.49 -8.46
N SER A 591 17.86 -11.19 -8.29
CA SER A 591 16.58 -10.57 -8.67
C SER A 591 16.30 -10.50 -10.17
N ALA A 592 17.26 -10.84 -11.03
CA ALA A 592 17.02 -11.00 -12.46
C ALA A 592 16.24 -12.28 -12.80
N CYS A 593 16.30 -13.30 -11.93
CA CYS A 593 15.64 -14.60 -12.12
C CYS A 593 14.60 -14.90 -11.03
N HIS A 594 14.84 -14.46 -9.78
CA HIS A 594 13.95 -14.74 -8.66
C HIS A 594 12.85 -13.67 -8.53
N THR A 595 11.64 -13.99 -9.01
CA THR A 595 10.45 -13.12 -8.91
C THR A 595 9.63 -13.33 -7.63
N GLY A 596 9.96 -14.35 -6.83
CA GLY A 596 9.20 -14.77 -5.66
C GLY A 596 7.89 -15.52 -5.95
N GLY A 597 7.47 -15.62 -7.22
CA GLY A 597 6.37 -16.48 -7.68
C GLY A 597 6.85 -17.89 -8.03
N THR A 598 6.16 -18.55 -8.96
CA THR A 598 6.64 -19.81 -9.56
C THR A 598 8.01 -19.58 -10.19
N GLY A 599 8.97 -20.45 -9.88
CA GLY A 599 10.29 -20.42 -10.52
C GLY A 599 10.19 -20.90 -11.97
N PRO A 600 11.11 -20.48 -12.86
CA PRO A 600 11.23 -21.08 -14.18
C PRO A 600 11.55 -22.57 -14.08
N VAL A 601 11.24 -23.33 -15.14
CA VAL A 601 11.80 -24.68 -15.31
C VAL A 601 13.33 -24.53 -15.39
N PRO A 602 14.14 -25.36 -14.70
CA PRO A 602 15.58 -25.16 -14.54
C PRO A 602 16.40 -25.62 -15.77
N ASP A 603 15.89 -25.30 -16.96
CA ASP A 603 16.51 -25.51 -18.25
C ASP A 603 16.61 -24.18 -19.02
N CYS A 604 17.29 -24.21 -20.18
CA CYS A 604 17.46 -23.02 -21.00
C CYS A 604 16.11 -22.48 -21.51
N ALA A 605 15.15 -23.35 -21.84
CA ALA A 605 13.88 -22.94 -22.43
C ALA A 605 12.93 -22.27 -21.42
N GLY A 606 12.88 -22.77 -20.19
CA GLY A 606 12.08 -22.24 -19.09
C GLY A 606 12.65 -20.95 -18.50
N CYS A 607 13.97 -20.74 -18.58
CA CYS A 607 14.61 -19.49 -18.18
C CYS A 607 14.57 -18.43 -19.30
N HIS A 608 14.72 -18.83 -20.56
CA HIS A 608 14.73 -17.94 -21.73
C HIS A 608 13.47 -18.05 -22.59
N THR A 609 12.29 -18.02 -21.96
CA THR A 609 10.99 -18.22 -22.64
C THR A 609 10.76 -17.30 -23.85
N ASP A 610 11.16 -16.02 -23.78
CA ASP A 610 11.11 -15.09 -24.91
C ASP A 610 12.01 -15.53 -26.09
N VAL A 611 13.18 -16.13 -25.81
CA VAL A 611 14.08 -16.66 -26.84
C VAL A 611 13.47 -17.90 -27.49
N THR A 612 12.98 -18.85 -26.69
CA THR A 612 12.34 -20.07 -27.21
C THR A 612 11.08 -19.77 -28.00
N ALA A 613 10.26 -18.81 -27.53
CA ALA A 613 9.09 -18.36 -28.26
C ALA A 613 9.48 -17.66 -29.59
N TRP A 614 10.55 -16.86 -29.61
CA TRP A 614 11.05 -16.21 -30.82
C TRP A 614 11.63 -17.22 -31.83
N ARG A 615 12.42 -18.21 -31.39
CA ARG A 615 12.88 -19.34 -32.23
C ARG A 615 11.71 -20.03 -32.92
N ASN A 616 10.63 -20.31 -32.18
CA ASN A 616 9.44 -20.97 -32.69
C ASN A 616 8.45 -20.03 -33.44
N GLY A 617 8.80 -18.76 -33.69
CA GLY A 617 7.94 -17.80 -34.40
C GLY A 617 6.74 -17.27 -33.60
N GLY A 618 6.60 -17.63 -32.32
CA GLY A 618 5.45 -17.35 -31.45
C GLY A 618 5.74 -16.41 -30.28
N LEU A 619 6.59 -15.39 -30.45
CA LEU A 619 6.95 -14.44 -29.38
C LEU A 619 5.70 -13.71 -28.83
N PRO A 620 5.46 -13.66 -27.50
CA PRO A 620 4.17 -13.18 -26.99
C PRO A 620 3.91 -11.69 -27.30
N GLY A 621 2.83 -11.47 -28.05
CA GLY A 621 2.52 -10.21 -28.74
C GLY A 621 2.19 -10.46 -30.21
N PHE A 622 2.87 -11.41 -30.86
CA PHE A 622 2.58 -11.85 -32.23
C PHE A 622 1.53 -12.97 -32.28
N ALA A 623 0.61 -13.05 -31.32
CA ALA A 623 -0.37 -14.15 -31.22
C ALA A 623 -1.28 -14.23 -32.45
N ASP A 624 -1.66 -13.08 -33.01
CA ASP A 624 -2.50 -12.93 -34.20
C ASP A 624 -1.68 -12.88 -35.52
N VAL A 625 -0.36 -13.07 -35.44
CA VAL A 625 0.60 -12.78 -36.51
C VAL A 625 1.60 -13.93 -36.66
N SER A 626 1.30 -14.86 -37.58
CA SER A 626 2.20 -15.98 -37.87
C SER A 626 3.54 -15.48 -38.45
N LEU A 627 4.62 -15.70 -37.70
CA LEU A 627 5.99 -15.48 -38.16
C LEU A 627 6.65 -16.84 -38.45
N PRO A 628 7.53 -16.94 -39.45
CA PRO A 628 8.25 -18.19 -39.71
C PRO A 628 9.12 -18.55 -38.49
N PRO A 629 9.20 -19.82 -38.09
CA PRO A 629 10.18 -20.27 -37.12
C PRO A 629 11.60 -20.15 -37.70
N ASP A 630 12.59 -20.15 -36.81
CA ASP A 630 13.98 -20.28 -37.19
C ASP A 630 14.27 -21.69 -37.72
N PRO A 631 15.12 -21.87 -38.76
CA PRO A 631 15.45 -23.20 -39.28
C PRO A 631 16.04 -24.15 -38.23
N MET A 632 16.73 -23.62 -37.22
CA MET A 632 17.33 -24.38 -36.13
C MET A 632 16.43 -24.46 -34.89
N ALA A 633 15.16 -24.06 -34.95
CA ALA A 633 14.28 -23.97 -33.76
C ALA A 633 14.11 -25.29 -32.99
N GLY A 634 14.25 -26.44 -33.67
CA GLY A 634 14.17 -27.78 -33.08
C GLY A 634 15.46 -28.30 -32.43
N LEU A 635 16.56 -27.55 -32.44
CA LEU A 635 17.82 -27.94 -31.77
C LEU A 635 17.86 -27.45 -30.32
N ASP A 636 18.40 -28.28 -29.42
CA ASP A 636 18.67 -27.89 -28.04
C ASP A 636 19.71 -26.77 -27.96
N CYS A 637 19.64 -25.97 -26.88
CA CYS A 637 20.44 -24.74 -26.78
C CYS A 637 21.94 -25.01 -26.62
N ASP A 638 22.33 -26.14 -26.04
CA ASP A 638 23.72 -26.53 -25.80
C ASP A 638 24.44 -27.08 -27.03
N ALA A 639 23.72 -27.44 -28.11
CA ALA A 639 24.32 -27.67 -29.41
C ALA A 639 25.12 -26.42 -29.86
N CYS A 640 24.49 -25.25 -29.81
CA CYS A 640 25.10 -23.99 -30.25
C CYS A 640 25.80 -23.19 -29.13
N HIS A 641 25.41 -23.36 -27.86
CA HIS A 641 25.93 -22.56 -26.75
C HIS A 641 26.66 -23.39 -25.69
N ASP A 642 27.97 -23.20 -25.57
CA ASP A 642 28.71 -23.62 -24.39
C ASP A 642 28.71 -22.53 -23.31
N LEU A 643 28.38 -22.88 -22.07
CA LEU A 643 28.37 -21.94 -20.92
C LEU A 643 29.70 -21.92 -20.16
N SER A 644 30.65 -22.78 -20.50
CA SER A 644 32.02 -22.75 -19.97
C SER A 644 32.95 -21.84 -20.78
N GLU A 645 32.69 -21.69 -22.09
CA GLU A 645 33.49 -20.89 -23.02
C GLU A 645 33.02 -19.42 -23.15
N PRO A 646 33.89 -18.49 -23.62
CA PRO A 646 33.51 -17.11 -23.91
C PRO A 646 32.56 -17.00 -25.10
N ALA A 647 31.43 -16.28 -24.91
CA ALA A 647 30.40 -15.99 -25.90
C ALA A 647 30.87 -15.08 -27.06
N THR A 648 31.76 -15.60 -27.91
CA THR A 648 32.39 -14.91 -29.06
C THR A 648 31.88 -15.48 -30.39
N PRO A 649 31.93 -14.73 -31.50
CA PRO A 649 31.55 -15.24 -32.82
C PRO A 649 32.29 -16.53 -33.18
N ALA A 650 33.61 -16.58 -33.00
CA ALA A 650 34.42 -17.75 -33.31
C ALA A 650 34.03 -19.00 -32.50
N ALA A 651 33.70 -18.84 -31.21
CA ALA A 651 33.22 -19.96 -30.39
C ALA A 651 31.87 -20.52 -30.86
N TYR A 652 30.98 -19.65 -31.38
CA TYR A 652 29.72 -20.09 -31.99
C TYR A 652 29.92 -20.70 -33.38
N GLU A 653 30.81 -20.14 -34.20
CA GLU A 653 31.11 -20.62 -35.55
C GLU A 653 31.79 -22.01 -35.50
N ALA A 654 32.61 -22.29 -34.49
CA ALA A 654 33.18 -23.62 -34.26
C ALA A 654 32.10 -24.70 -34.03
N ARG A 655 31.04 -24.39 -33.26
CA ARG A 655 29.93 -25.32 -32.97
C ARG A 655 29.04 -25.61 -34.19
N CYS A 656 29.16 -24.83 -35.25
CA CYS A 656 28.52 -25.16 -36.52
C CYS A 656 29.29 -26.25 -37.28
N LEU A 657 30.62 -26.30 -37.16
CA LEU A 657 31.44 -27.29 -37.86
C LEU A 657 31.17 -28.72 -37.37
N ASP A 658 30.71 -28.89 -36.12
CA ASP A 658 30.26 -30.17 -35.55
C ASP A 658 29.15 -30.87 -36.39
N CYS A 659 28.46 -30.13 -37.26
CA CYS A 659 27.41 -30.64 -38.16
C CYS A 659 27.62 -30.27 -39.65
N HIS A 660 28.48 -29.29 -39.96
CA HIS A 660 28.63 -28.67 -41.30
C HIS A 660 30.10 -28.69 -41.79
N GLU A 661 30.82 -29.79 -41.55
CA GLU A 661 32.25 -29.94 -41.90
C GLU A 661 32.51 -29.96 -43.43
N ASP A 662 31.55 -30.48 -44.23
CA ASP A 662 31.69 -30.75 -45.67
C ASP A 662 30.95 -29.75 -46.61
N GLU A 663 30.51 -28.58 -46.14
CA GLU A 663 29.69 -27.65 -46.97
C GLU A 663 30.50 -26.78 -47.96
N GLU A 664 29.89 -26.45 -49.11
CA GLU A 664 30.51 -25.62 -50.17
C GLU A 664 30.68 -24.13 -49.77
N GLU A 665 29.92 -23.62 -48.78
CA GLU A 665 30.08 -22.26 -48.25
C GLU A 665 30.88 -22.25 -46.93
N PRO A 666 31.92 -21.39 -46.79
CA PRO A 666 32.66 -21.27 -45.53
C PRO A 666 31.80 -20.74 -44.37
N MET A 667 31.65 -21.57 -43.33
CA MET A 667 31.02 -21.18 -42.06
C MET A 667 31.83 -20.12 -41.29
N GLU A 668 33.11 -19.92 -41.63
CA GLU A 668 33.94 -18.84 -41.10
C GLU A 668 33.26 -17.47 -41.28
N GLY A 669 33.09 -16.72 -40.18
CA GLY A 669 32.49 -15.40 -40.18
C GLY A 669 30.97 -15.35 -40.39
N ILE A 670 30.26 -16.48 -40.43
CA ILE A 670 28.80 -16.50 -40.68
C ILE A 670 28.00 -15.78 -39.58
N ILE A 671 28.41 -15.87 -38.31
CA ILE A 671 27.81 -15.10 -37.20
C ILE A 671 28.14 -13.62 -37.36
N GLY A 672 29.31 -13.29 -37.91
CA GLY A 672 29.65 -11.94 -38.38
C GLY A 672 28.66 -11.42 -39.43
N ARG A 673 28.38 -12.21 -40.47
CA ARG A 673 27.44 -11.89 -41.56
C ARG A 673 26.02 -11.68 -41.02
N TRP A 674 25.48 -12.62 -40.25
CA TRP A 674 24.13 -12.51 -39.66
C TRP A 674 24.01 -11.33 -38.68
N ARG A 675 25.04 -11.03 -37.88
CA ARG A 675 25.06 -9.82 -37.03
C ARG A 675 25.10 -8.52 -37.84
N GLY A 676 25.61 -8.53 -39.07
CA GLY A 676 25.49 -7.43 -40.01
C GLY A 676 24.05 -7.28 -40.54
N GLU A 677 23.50 -8.38 -41.06
CA GLU A 677 22.14 -8.41 -41.63
C GLU A 677 21.08 -8.00 -40.61
N ALA A 678 21.07 -8.59 -39.41
CA ALA A 678 20.13 -8.27 -38.34
C ALA A 678 20.17 -6.78 -37.96
N ARG A 679 21.35 -6.14 -37.90
CA ARG A 679 21.48 -4.69 -37.68
C ARG A 679 20.83 -3.89 -38.82
N SER A 680 21.00 -4.31 -40.08
CA SER A 680 20.36 -3.66 -41.23
C SER A 680 18.81 -3.80 -41.22
N LEU A 681 18.31 -4.96 -40.80
CA LEU A 681 16.87 -5.26 -40.70
C LEU A 681 16.22 -4.42 -39.61
N LEU A 682 16.84 -4.37 -38.43
CA LEU A 682 16.38 -3.56 -37.30
C LEU A 682 16.45 -2.05 -37.57
N ALA A 683 17.43 -1.58 -38.36
CA ALA A 683 17.49 -0.19 -38.80
C ALA A 683 16.36 0.16 -39.79
N ARG A 684 16.12 -0.69 -40.79
CA ARG A 684 15.01 -0.53 -41.75
C ARG A 684 13.64 -0.62 -41.09
N LEU A 685 13.49 -1.49 -40.09
CA LEU A 685 12.31 -1.55 -39.22
C LEU A 685 12.13 -0.24 -38.46
N ARG A 686 13.12 0.17 -37.65
CA ARG A 686 13.02 1.35 -36.78
C ARG A 686 12.72 2.65 -37.53
N ALA A 687 13.16 2.77 -38.79
CA ALA A 687 12.84 3.90 -39.66
C ALA A 687 11.36 3.96 -40.12
N LYS A 688 10.54 2.95 -39.80
CA LYS A 688 9.13 2.80 -40.17
C LYS A 688 8.20 2.47 -38.99
N LEU A 689 8.69 2.54 -37.75
CA LEU A 689 7.89 2.20 -36.56
C LEU A 689 7.27 3.43 -35.90
N ASP A 690 6.07 3.24 -35.36
CA ASP A 690 5.44 4.20 -34.45
C ASP A 690 5.99 4.07 -33.02
N PRO A 691 5.80 5.07 -32.14
CA PRO A 691 6.13 4.96 -30.72
C PRO A 691 5.47 3.76 -30.00
N GLN A 692 4.29 3.33 -30.47
CA GLN A 692 3.56 2.16 -29.93
C GLN A 692 4.23 0.81 -30.26
N ASP A 693 5.07 0.75 -31.29
CA ASP A 693 5.76 -0.46 -31.73
C ASP A 693 7.08 -0.73 -30.99
N GLN A 694 7.63 0.32 -30.37
CA GLN A 694 8.93 0.28 -29.70
C GLN A 694 9.03 -0.79 -28.58
N PRO A 695 8.01 -1.04 -27.73
CA PRO A 695 8.06 -2.10 -26.71
C PRO A 695 8.21 -3.51 -27.31
N LEU A 696 7.58 -3.76 -28.46
CA LEU A 696 7.60 -5.05 -29.14
C LEU A 696 8.94 -5.26 -29.88
N LEU A 697 9.48 -4.21 -30.51
CA LEU A 697 10.85 -4.21 -31.05
C LEU A 697 11.89 -4.47 -29.95
N ASP A 698 11.74 -3.87 -28.78
CA ASP A 698 12.63 -4.10 -27.64
C ASP A 698 12.46 -5.50 -27.03
N ARG A 699 11.29 -6.14 -27.18
CA ARG A 699 11.12 -7.56 -26.85
C ARG A 699 11.91 -8.47 -27.80
N ILE A 700 11.84 -8.23 -29.11
CA ILE A 700 12.65 -8.95 -30.11
C ILE A 700 14.15 -8.79 -29.83
N ARG A 701 14.59 -7.59 -29.42
CA ARG A 701 15.98 -7.35 -28.99
C ARG A 701 16.38 -8.20 -27.79
N ARG A 702 15.53 -8.32 -26.77
CA ARG A 702 15.77 -9.19 -25.59
C ARG A 702 15.72 -10.68 -25.92
N ALA A 703 14.86 -11.09 -26.85
CA ALA A 703 14.79 -12.46 -27.36
C ALA A 703 16.01 -12.86 -28.22
N GLY A 704 16.90 -11.92 -28.52
CA GLY A 704 18.13 -12.14 -29.28
C GLY A 704 17.88 -12.24 -30.79
N THR A 705 18.34 -11.21 -31.50
CA THR A 705 18.02 -10.94 -32.90
C THR A 705 18.60 -11.94 -33.91
N LEU A 706 19.42 -12.88 -33.46
CA LEU A 706 19.97 -13.96 -34.27
C LEU A 706 19.15 -15.26 -34.16
N HIS A 707 18.38 -15.44 -33.08
CA HIS A 707 17.65 -16.69 -32.81
C HIS A 707 16.39 -16.87 -33.67
N ASN A 708 16.04 -15.88 -34.50
CA ASN A 708 15.12 -16.04 -35.62
C ASN A 708 15.34 -14.92 -36.66
N LEU A 709 16.27 -15.15 -37.58
CA LEU A 709 16.58 -14.18 -38.64
C LEU A 709 15.50 -14.16 -39.73
N SER A 710 14.81 -15.29 -39.94
CA SER A 710 13.67 -15.42 -40.86
C SER A 710 12.50 -14.49 -40.48
N ALA A 711 12.15 -14.43 -39.19
CA ALA A 711 11.13 -13.53 -38.68
C ALA A 711 11.54 -12.05 -38.79
N LEU A 712 12.82 -11.70 -38.58
CA LEU A 712 13.29 -10.33 -38.84
C LEU A 712 13.17 -9.93 -40.32
N ARG A 713 13.45 -10.86 -41.25
CA ARG A 713 13.26 -10.63 -42.69
C ARG A 713 11.78 -10.39 -43.02
N ALA A 714 10.89 -11.23 -42.48
CA ALA A 714 9.44 -11.07 -42.64
C ALA A 714 8.95 -9.69 -42.14
N LEU A 715 9.26 -9.34 -40.89
CA LEU A 715 8.88 -8.05 -40.29
C LEU A 715 9.46 -6.84 -41.05
N ALA A 716 10.69 -6.93 -41.56
CA ALA A 716 11.29 -5.85 -42.34
C ALA A 716 10.67 -5.68 -43.74
N SER A 717 10.06 -6.75 -44.29
CA SER A 717 9.33 -6.73 -45.56
C SER A 717 7.89 -6.20 -45.40
N ASP A 718 7.16 -6.63 -44.37
CA ASP A 718 5.86 -6.07 -43.97
C ASP A 718 5.88 -5.58 -42.50
N PRO A 719 6.25 -4.31 -42.26
CA PRO A 719 6.15 -3.69 -40.93
C PRO A 719 4.72 -3.65 -40.37
N GLY A 720 3.69 -3.78 -41.22
CA GLY A 720 2.31 -3.90 -40.80
C GLY A 720 2.02 -5.18 -40.01
N LEU A 721 2.86 -6.22 -40.11
CA LEU A 721 2.84 -7.36 -39.20
C LEU A 721 3.11 -6.92 -37.74
N LEU A 722 4.09 -6.04 -37.55
CA LEU A 722 4.48 -5.54 -36.23
C LEU A 722 3.42 -4.57 -35.68
N HIS A 723 2.94 -3.64 -36.51
CA HIS A 723 1.88 -2.70 -36.14
C HIS A 723 0.57 -3.40 -35.72
N ARG A 724 0.17 -4.49 -36.42
CA ARG A 724 -0.98 -5.32 -36.02
C ARG A 724 -0.78 -5.97 -34.64
N ALA A 725 0.39 -6.53 -34.38
CA ALA A 725 0.72 -7.13 -33.08
C ALA A 725 0.76 -6.09 -31.94
N SER A 726 1.27 -4.88 -32.19
CA SER A 726 1.20 -3.76 -31.23
C SER A 726 -0.25 -3.34 -30.95
N ALA A 727 -1.10 -3.31 -31.99
CA ALA A 727 -2.51 -2.95 -31.86
C ALA A 727 -3.30 -3.96 -31.00
N THR A 728 -3.15 -5.27 -31.20
CA THR A 728 -3.90 -6.27 -30.41
C THR A 728 -3.41 -6.34 -28.95
N GLN A 729 -2.14 -6.04 -28.66
CA GLN A 729 -1.68 -5.81 -27.28
C GLN A 729 -2.40 -4.62 -26.63
N ASN A 730 -2.53 -3.50 -27.35
CA ASN A 730 -3.24 -2.32 -26.86
C ASN A 730 -4.75 -2.57 -26.71
N GLU A 731 -5.38 -3.35 -27.59
CA GLU A 731 -6.79 -3.73 -27.44
C GLU A 731 -7.02 -4.71 -26.28
N ALA A 732 -6.12 -5.67 -26.04
CA ALA A 732 -6.21 -6.56 -24.87
C ALA A 732 -6.06 -5.79 -23.54
N GLY A 733 -5.10 -4.87 -23.47
CA GLY A 733 -4.94 -3.96 -22.33
C GLY A 733 -6.14 -3.02 -22.17
N SER A 734 -6.67 -2.50 -23.28
CA SER A 734 -7.87 -1.65 -23.27
C SER A 734 -9.13 -2.42 -22.91
N ALA A 735 -9.27 -3.70 -23.28
CA ALA A 735 -10.38 -4.56 -22.89
C ALA A 735 -10.37 -4.81 -21.37
N ALA A 736 -9.21 -5.13 -20.80
CA ALA A 736 -9.05 -5.25 -19.34
C ALA A 736 -9.34 -3.93 -18.59
N SER A 737 -9.16 -2.78 -19.23
CA SER A 737 -9.53 -1.45 -18.70
C SER A 737 -10.96 -0.99 -19.06
N LYS A 738 -11.67 -1.69 -19.96
CA LYS A 738 -13.03 -1.34 -20.41
C LYS A 738 -14.09 -2.27 -19.84
N THR A 739 -13.74 -3.46 -19.40
CA THR A 739 -14.62 -4.29 -18.57
C THR A 739 -14.91 -3.63 -17.21
N THR A 740 -13.98 -2.83 -16.68
CA THR A 740 -14.22 -1.99 -15.49
C THR A 740 -15.13 -0.79 -15.76
N ASP A 741 -15.12 -0.24 -16.99
CA ASP A 741 -15.90 0.97 -17.32
C ASP A 741 -17.31 0.66 -17.85
N ARG A 742 -17.49 -0.46 -18.58
CA ARG A 742 -18.78 -0.77 -19.25
C ARG A 742 -19.91 -1.17 -18.31
N GLU A 743 -19.63 -1.56 -17.06
CA GLU A 743 -20.67 -1.78 -16.05
C GLU A 743 -21.13 -0.50 -15.34
N HIS A 744 -20.57 0.68 -15.66
CA HIS A 744 -20.92 1.97 -15.03
C HIS A 744 -21.40 3.04 -16.03
N GLY A 745 -21.74 2.65 -17.26
CA GLY A 745 -22.02 3.57 -18.38
C GLY A 745 -23.42 3.50 -19.01
N SER A 746 -24.50 3.21 -18.26
CA SER A 746 -25.85 3.06 -18.85
C SER A 746 -27.07 3.50 -18.02
N GLU A 747 -26.95 4.43 -17.06
CA GLU A 747 -28.08 5.26 -16.60
C GLU A 747 -27.66 6.75 -16.56
N HIS A 748 -28.57 7.64 -17.02
CA HIS A 748 -28.43 9.10 -17.19
C HIS A 748 -27.73 9.65 -18.47
N GLN A 749 -28.46 9.64 -19.59
CA GLN A 749 -28.37 10.69 -20.62
C GLN A 749 -29.77 11.11 -21.12
N THR A 750 -30.50 11.86 -20.29
CA THR A 750 -31.66 12.68 -20.70
C THR A 750 -31.84 13.86 -19.75
N GLU A 751 -31.84 15.07 -20.32
CA GLU A 751 -32.37 16.37 -19.84
C GLU A 751 -31.35 17.54 -19.78
N ALA A 752 -31.85 18.72 -20.19
CA ALA A 752 -31.26 20.06 -20.20
C ALA A 752 -30.11 20.40 -21.19
N GLU A 753 -30.53 21.11 -22.25
CA GLU A 753 -29.82 22.13 -23.06
C GLU A 753 -28.47 21.78 -23.72
#